data_AF-A0A920MZL7-F1
#
_entry.id   AF-A0A920MZL7-F1
#
_cell.length_a   1.000
_cell.length_b   1.000
_cell.length_c   1.000
_cell.angle_alpha   90.00
_cell.angle_beta   90.00
_cell.angle_gamma   90.00
#
_symmetry.space_group_name_H-M   'P 1'
#
loop_
_entity.id
_entity.type
_entity.pdbx_description
1 polymer ?
#
loop_
_entity_poly.entity_id
_entity_poly.type
_entity_poly.pdbx_seq_one_letter_code
_entity_poly.pdbx_strand_id
1 'polypeptide(L)'
;MDSRRICGGALLLVLSVSPALAWQDKPPPPQIQYLEGLPERPYSVAISPDGRTVLAGGVDGTIGIWDRQTGEPVRIFRATTVPMLGLSVSRSGNLYATSGTRGLVRVFELPRRNPLATLTGLTGDPTCVAISPDGQVAVSGDSARIVRVFSLVKKSSIHDLPGHVSPISGVAFIPAARTVLAAAVDGSLRGWLYTSRESRGVIQTTPINAVAVNPEGKLVALAGNDGVVRTLAWPPVPRKQLVQHGANVPTVAITPDGKTIVSASENQQLQLFDGATGKAVKTLAGQKGTTTSMDLHPRGTLVATGNSTGAWQAWDSAEGRQLSGRGGHQQGILAIAVSPAEGSRLATSGADGTVRTWTLAPSPKPLAGHAMSLTSIVLAADGKTLVTGSADKTLRTWNTADAKPGPARPVAAAAIRVVASSPDATLLVRGDTAGHLEWIAGNAKPRTLGAHIGAVNAAAVFPDGKTIITAGADGKVRTWILKPEPTAAFPAHPGPLTVIARTVDGKRLATGSNDGRVRLLASAGGQVLRTLAGLPGTITSAAFARNATLVVAGNNQGKVRIWNTADGTAVGELVVHTGAVSGVALHPDGKRLVTTGADGNCKVWALPLPKPGDAKKADKKDKKDKKKTAKPIKPLVMVASHPAVSRQWPSQPTATRS
;
A
#
# COMPACT_ATOMS: atom_id res chain seq x y z
N MET A 1 -41.68 32.45 -3.12
CA MET A 1 -41.71 31.77 -1.82
C MET A 1 -42.30 30.39 -2.07
N ASP A 2 -41.62 29.25 -1.98
CA ASP A 2 -40.27 28.96 -1.52
C ASP A 2 -39.64 27.79 -2.30
N SER A 3 -38.32 27.79 -2.24
CA SER A 3 -37.34 27.13 -3.08
C SER A 3 -37.24 25.60 -2.93
N ARG A 4 -37.15 24.94 -4.09
CA ARG A 4 -36.74 23.54 -4.29
C ARG A 4 -35.25 23.35 -3.94
N ARG A 5 -34.94 22.36 -3.10
CA ARG A 5 -33.59 21.75 -2.97
C ARG A 5 -33.52 20.53 -3.89
N ILE A 6 -32.63 20.57 -4.88
CA ILE A 6 -32.11 19.38 -5.57
C ILE A 6 -30.59 19.47 -5.49
N CYS A 7 -29.99 18.76 -4.54
CA CYS A 7 -28.54 18.51 -4.51
C CYS A 7 -28.28 17.17 -5.19
N GLY A 8 -28.06 17.19 -6.51
CA GLY A 8 -27.53 16.08 -7.28
C GLY A 8 -26.10 16.37 -7.70
N GLY A 9 -25.12 16.06 -6.85
CA GLY A 9 -23.71 16.07 -7.22
C GLY A 9 -23.33 14.73 -7.84
N ALA A 10 -23.52 14.59 -9.15
CA ALA A 10 -23.03 13.43 -9.89
C ALA A 10 -21.49 13.51 -10.01
N LEU A 11 -20.80 12.63 -9.30
CA LEU A 11 -19.37 12.37 -9.47
C LEU A 11 -19.21 11.61 -10.80
N LEU A 12 -18.89 12.31 -11.89
CA LEU A 12 -18.65 11.66 -13.19
C LEU A 12 -17.24 11.04 -13.18
N LEU A 13 -17.16 9.74 -12.95
CA LEU A 13 -15.92 8.97 -13.02
C LEU A 13 -15.63 8.67 -14.50
N VAL A 14 -14.74 9.44 -15.14
CA VAL A 14 -14.25 9.11 -16.49
C VAL A 14 -13.16 8.04 -16.34
N LEU A 15 -13.53 6.78 -16.57
CA LEU A 15 -12.57 5.68 -16.70
C LEU A 15 -11.79 5.86 -18.00
N SER A 16 -10.56 6.35 -17.92
CA SER A 16 -9.61 6.16 -19.01
C SER A 16 -9.19 4.69 -19.03
N VAL A 17 -9.57 3.96 -20.07
CA VAL A 17 -9.10 2.59 -20.29
C VAL A 17 -7.62 2.66 -20.66
N SER A 18 -6.74 2.44 -19.68
CA SER A 18 -5.34 2.09 -19.93
C SER A 18 -5.26 0.60 -20.31
N PRO A 19 -4.39 0.19 -21.25
CA PRO A 19 -4.07 -1.22 -21.39
C PRO A 19 -3.28 -1.67 -20.14
N ALA A 20 -3.89 -2.58 -19.38
CA ALA A 20 -3.30 -3.47 -18.39
C ALA A 20 -2.03 -2.97 -17.66
N LEU A 21 -2.21 -2.16 -16.61
CA LEU A 21 -1.41 -2.36 -15.40
C LEU A 21 -2.29 -3.06 -14.38
N ALA A 22 -1.97 -4.34 -14.15
CA ALA A 22 -2.54 -5.14 -13.09
C ALA A 22 -2.30 -4.45 -11.75
N TRP A 23 -3.34 -3.84 -11.19
CA TRP A 23 -3.40 -3.61 -9.76
C TRP A 23 -3.58 -4.98 -9.08
N GLN A 24 -2.46 -5.55 -8.66
CA GLN A 24 -2.48 -6.52 -7.57
C GLN A 24 -2.93 -5.79 -6.30
N ASP A 25 -3.95 -6.38 -5.69
CA ASP A 25 -4.37 -6.29 -4.30
C ASP A 25 -4.69 -4.90 -3.73
N LYS A 26 -5.98 -4.54 -3.87
CA LYS A 26 -6.65 -3.87 -2.75
C LYS A 26 -6.39 -4.71 -1.48
N PRO A 27 -5.96 -4.13 -0.34
CA PRO A 27 -6.09 -4.88 0.91
C PRO A 27 -7.57 -5.28 1.03
N PRO A 28 -7.87 -6.56 1.29
CA PRO A 28 -9.25 -6.97 1.41
C PRO A 28 -9.92 -6.14 2.51
N PRO A 29 -11.25 -5.94 2.46
CA PRO A 29 -11.96 -5.51 3.67
C PRO A 29 -11.55 -6.41 4.84
N PRO A 30 -11.60 -5.95 6.11
CA PRO A 30 -11.24 -6.79 7.24
C PRO A 30 -11.92 -8.15 7.08
N GLN A 31 -11.13 -9.20 6.86
CA GLN A 31 -11.67 -10.53 6.64
C GLN A 31 -12.23 -10.98 7.98
N ILE A 32 -13.56 -10.91 8.09
CA ILE A 32 -14.29 -11.53 9.19
C ILE A 32 -14.39 -12.99 8.81
N GLN A 33 -13.79 -13.84 9.64
CA GLN A 33 -13.94 -15.27 9.52
C GLN A 33 -14.77 -15.77 10.70
N TYR A 34 -15.87 -16.47 10.37
CA TYR A 34 -16.73 -17.13 11.34
C TYR A 34 -16.15 -18.51 11.64
N LEU A 35 -15.95 -18.80 12.92
CA LEU A 35 -15.51 -20.12 13.36
C LEU A 35 -16.75 -20.95 13.71
N GLU A 36 -17.20 -21.77 12.77
CA GLU A 36 -18.42 -22.55 12.91
C GLU A 36 -18.21 -23.82 13.76
N GLY A 37 -19.34 -24.37 14.23
CA GLY A 37 -19.41 -25.70 14.86
C GLY A 37 -19.59 -25.73 16.37
N LEU A 38 -19.54 -24.58 17.08
CA LEU A 38 -20.00 -24.54 18.47
C LEU A 38 -21.54 -24.54 18.52
N PRO A 39 -22.17 -25.46 19.28
CA PRO A 39 -23.63 -25.57 19.34
C PRO A 39 -24.28 -24.50 20.22
N GLU A 40 -23.53 -23.92 21.17
CA GLU A 40 -24.03 -23.01 22.18
C GLU A 40 -23.03 -21.87 22.44
N ARG A 41 -23.49 -20.82 23.14
CA ARG A 41 -22.73 -19.57 23.26
C ARG A 41 -21.35 -19.72 23.92
N PRO A 42 -20.28 -19.18 23.31
CA PRO A 42 -18.92 -19.20 23.86
C PRO A 42 -18.73 -18.11 24.94
N TYR A 43 -18.36 -18.50 26.16
CA TYR A 43 -18.15 -17.55 27.26
C TYR A 43 -16.71 -17.01 27.32
N SER A 44 -15.73 -17.83 26.93
CA SER A 44 -14.31 -17.49 26.98
C SER A 44 -13.63 -17.82 25.66
N VAL A 45 -12.63 -17.03 25.29
CA VAL A 45 -11.83 -17.20 24.07
C VAL A 45 -10.35 -16.98 24.38
N ALA A 46 -9.47 -17.72 23.73
CA ALA A 46 -8.02 -17.55 23.83
C ALA A 46 -7.36 -17.81 22.46
N ILE A 47 -6.21 -17.17 22.24
CA ILE A 47 -5.34 -17.44 21.09
C ILE A 47 -4.05 -18.07 21.62
N SER A 48 -3.56 -19.10 20.93
CA SER A 48 -2.29 -19.73 21.29
C SER A 48 -1.11 -18.74 21.18
N PRO A 49 -0.01 -18.93 21.95
CA PRO A 49 1.15 -18.04 21.93
C PRO A 49 1.82 -17.85 20.55
N ASP A 50 1.73 -18.85 19.67
CA ASP A 50 2.20 -18.76 18.28
C ASP A 50 1.21 -18.04 17.34
N GLY A 51 0.04 -17.67 17.85
CA GLY A 51 -1.05 -17.04 17.13
C GLY A 51 -1.87 -18.00 16.25
N ARG A 52 -1.47 -19.26 16.06
CA ARG A 52 -2.04 -20.11 15.01
C ARG A 52 -3.37 -20.73 15.37
N THR A 53 -3.66 -20.91 16.65
CA THR A 53 -4.84 -21.63 17.13
C THR A 53 -5.76 -20.70 17.92
N VAL A 54 -7.07 -20.80 17.65
CA VAL A 54 -8.12 -20.15 18.45
C VAL A 54 -8.83 -21.22 19.27
N LEU A 55 -9.04 -20.93 20.55
CA LEU A 55 -9.77 -21.79 21.48
C LEU A 55 -10.98 -21.03 22.03
N ALA A 56 -12.11 -21.71 22.16
CA ALA A 56 -13.27 -21.17 22.84
C ALA A 56 -14.00 -22.24 23.66
N GLY A 57 -14.55 -21.83 24.81
CA GLY A 57 -15.36 -22.67 25.69
C GLY A 57 -16.82 -22.24 25.71
N GLY A 58 -17.72 -23.18 25.44
CA GLY A 58 -19.18 -22.98 25.39
C GLY A 58 -19.87 -23.14 26.75
N VAL A 59 -21.06 -22.56 26.87
CA VAL A 59 -21.94 -22.70 28.04
C VAL A 59 -22.49 -24.13 28.20
N ASP A 60 -22.47 -24.93 27.15
CA ASP A 60 -22.85 -26.34 27.20
C ASP A 60 -21.70 -27.29 27.55
N GLY A 61 -20.49 -26.75 27.77
CA GLY A 61 -19.30 -27.56 28.02
C GLY A 61 -18.54 -28.00 26.77
N THR A 62 -18.91 -27.48 25.60
CA THR A 62 -18.19 -27.75 24.35
C THR A 62 -16.93 -26.89 24.23
N ILE A 63 -15.84 -27.53 23.84
CA ILE A 63 -14.57 -26.87 23.51
C ILE A 63 -14.43 -26.89 22.00
N GLY A 64 -14.23 -25.71 21.42
CA GLY A 64 -13.84 -25.55 20.03
C GLY A 64 -12.39 -25.11 19.91
N ILE A 65 -11.69 -25.72 18.96
CA ILE A 65 -10.29 -25.46 18.60
C ILE A 65 -10.24 -25.34 17.08
N TRP A 66 -9.81 -24.19 16.59
CA TRP A 66 -9.73 -23.90 15.15
C TRP A 66 -8.33 -23.47 14.77
N ASP A 67 -7.95 -23.83 13.54
CA ASP A 67 -6.82 -23.21 12.89
C ASP A 67 -7.23 -21.79 12.47
N ARG A 68 -6.51 -20.79 12.94
CA ARG A 68 -6.85 -19.39 12.73
C ARG A 68 -6.70 -18.98 11.26
N GLN A 69 -5.77 -19.60 10.52
CA GLN A 69 -5.49 -19.18 9.14
C GLN A 69 -6.56 -19.66 8.18
N THR A 70 -7.01 -20.89 8.36
CA THR A 70 -8.01 -21.54 7.51
C THR A 70 -9.43 -21.39 8.04
N GLY A 71 -9.59 -21.14 9.35
CA GLY A 71 -10.89 -21.15 10.04
C GLY A 71 -11.45 -22.55 10.26
N GLU A 72 -10.77 -23.58 9.77
CA GLU A 72 -11.21 -24.96 9.86
C GLU A 72 -11.14 -25.46 11.31
N PRO A 73 -12.15 -26.22 11.76
CA PRO A 73 -12.11 -26.84 13.08
C PRO A 73 -11.02 -27.90 13.13
N VAL A 74 -10.00 -27.67 13.96
CA VAL A 74 -9.02 -28.71 14.32
C VAL A 74 -9.70 -29.76 15.19
N ARG A 75 -10.50 -29.30 16.16
CA ARG A 75 -11.31 -30.14 17.04
C ARG A 75 -12.49 -29.37 17.61
N ILE A 76 -13.65 -30.01 17.62
CA ILE A 76 -14.80 -29.57 18.41
C ILE A 76 -15.31 -30.79 19.16
N PHE A 77 -15.45 -30.67 20.48
CA PHE A 77 -15.92 -31.78 21.30
C PHE A 77 -16.53 -31.29 22.61
N ARG A 78 -17.54 -32.03 23.08
CA ARG A 78 -18.13 -31.78 24.39
C ARG A 78 -17.24 -32.39 25.49
N ALA A 79 -16.56 -31.53 26.23
CA ALA A 79 -15.67 -31.95 27.32
C ALA A 79 -16.44 -32.19 28.64
N THR A 80 -17.59 -31.55 28.78
CA THR A 80 -18.43 -31.59 29.98
C THR A 80 -19.86 -31.20 29.63
N THR A 81 -20.81 -31.37 30.56
CA THR A 81 -22.22 -30.97 30.38
C THR A 81 -22.57 -29.70 31.16
N VAL A 82 -21.55 -28.93 31.53
CA VAL A 82 -21.67 -27.77 32.42
C VAL A 82 -20.99 -26.55 31.79
N PRO A 83 -21.45 -25.34 32.08
CA PRO A 83 -20.85 -24.11 31.58
C PRO A 83 -19.36 -23.98 31.87
N MET A 84 -18.60 -23.60 30.83
CA MET A 84 -17.18 -23.26 30.94
C MET A 84 -17.05 -21.76 31.16
N LEU A 85 -16.48 -21.37 32.30
CA LEU A 85 -16.39 -19.98 32.74
C LEU A 85 -14.98 -19.40 32.55
N GLY A 86 -13.95 -20.25 32.64
CA GLY A 86 -12.56 -19.84 32.50
C GLY A 86 -11.82 -20.69 31.47
N LEU A 87 -10.94 -20.04 30.70
CA LEU A 87 -10.02 -20.66 29.75
C LEU A 87 -8.65 -20.01 29.91
N SER A 88 -7.61 -20.83 30.04
CA SER A 88 -6.22 -20.37 30.14
C SER A 88 -5.33 -21.24 29.26
N VAL A 89 -4.41 -20.62 28.52
CA VAL A 89 -3.43 -21.32 27.67
C VAL A 89 -2.04 -21.11 28.26
N SER A 90 -1.27 -22.19 28.35
CA SER A 90 0.12 -22.14 28.80
C SER A 90 1.01 -21.32 27.86
N ARG A 91 2.09 -20.74 28.40
CA ARG A 91 3.03 -19.91 27.62
C ARG A 91 3.74 -20.68 26.50
N SER A 92 3.96 -21.98 26.67
CA SER A 92 4.51 -22.85 25.62
C SER A 92 3.50 -23.15 24.51
N GLY A 93 2.20 -22.90 24.74
CA GLY A 93 1.11 -23.18 23.79
C GLY A 93 0.66 -24.64 23.77
N ASN A 94 1.32 -25.52 24.52
CA ASN A 94 1.06 -26.96 24.47
C ASN A 94 -0.07 -27.41 25.39
N LEU A 95 -0.34 -26.67 26.46
CA LEU A 95 -1.39 -26.98 27.44
C LEU A 95 -2.44 -25.88 27.47
N TYR A 96 -3.68 -26.27 27.75
CA TYR A 96 -4.76 -25.36 28.11
C TYR A 96 -5.60 -25.93 29.24
N ALA A 97 -6.15 -25.05 30.07
CA ALA A 97 -6.96 -25.39 31.24
C ALA A 97 -8.30 -24.69 31.16
N THR A 98 -9.31 -25.38 31.67
CA THR A 98 -10.69 -24.92 31.63
C THR A 98 -11.34 -25.09 32.99
N SER A 99 -12.08 -24.09 33.44
CA SER A 99 -12.91 -24.17 34.65
C SER A 99 -14.39 -24.01 34.31
N GLY A 100 -15.26 -24.63 35.09
CA GLY A 100 -16.70 -24.57 34.87
C GLY A 100 -17.51 -24.95 36.11
N THR A 101 -18.83 -24.86 36.04
CA THR A 101 -19.70 -25.13 37.19
C THR A 101 -19.70 -26.61 37.59
N ARG A 102 -20.19 -26.92 38.80
CA ARG A 102 -20.14 -28.22 39.47
C ARG A 102 -18.73 -28.71 39.79
N GLY A 103 -17.81 -27.80 40.12
CA GLY A 103 -16.53 -28.18 40.71
C GLY A 103 -15.57 -28.88 39.75
N LEU A 104 -15.59 -28.55 38.45
CA LEU A 104 -14.76 -29.20 37.44
C LEU A 104 -13.69 -28.25 36.89
N VAL A 105 -12.42 -28.64 37.06
CA VAL A 105 -11.30 -28.07 36.32
C VAL A 105 -10.67 -29.18 35.48
N ARG A 106 -10.40 -28.91 34.21
CA ARG A 106 -9.75 -29.86 33.31
C ARG A 106 -8.56 -29.22 32.64
N VAL A 107 -7.51 -30.00 32.47
CA VAL A 107 -6.28 -29.59 31.79
C VAL A 107 -6.06 -30.54 30.63
N PHE A 108 -5.76 -29.98 29.47
CA PHE A 108 -5.62 -30.68 28.21
C PHE A 108 -4.28 -30.32 27.59
N GLU A 109 -3.80 -31.23 26.74
CA GLU A 109 -2.72 -30.95 25.80
C GLU A 109 -3.34 -30.58 24.47
N LEU A 110 -2.89 -29.50 23.82
CA LEU A 110 -3.42 -29.06 22.54
C LEU A 110 -2.98 -30.04 21.43
N PRO A 111 -3.86 -30.48 20.50
CA PRO A 111 -5.31 -30.25 20.41
C PRO A 111 -6.14 -31.46 20.93
N ARG A 112 -5.61 -32.24 21.88
CA ARG A 112 -6.19 -33.51 22.33
C ARG A 112 -7.51 -33.31 23.07
N ARG A 113 -8.46 -34.20 22.81
CA ARG A 113 -9.79 -34.21 23.46
C ARG A 113 -9.77 -34.77 24.88
N ASN A 114 -8.84 -35.68 25.16
CA ASN A 114 -8.79 -36.37 26.45
C ASN A 114 -8.05 -35.46 27.44
N PRO A 115 -8.64 -35.17 28.61
CA PRO A 115 -7.97 -34.35 29.61
C PRO A 115 -6.72 -35.09 30.11
N LEU A 116 -5.61 -34.36 30.18
CA LEU A 116 -4.38 -34.79 30.84
C LEU A 116 -4.60 -34.92 32.35
N ALA A 117 -5.44 -34.06 32.92
CA ALA A 117 -5.91 -34.13 34.30
C ALA A 117 -7.36 -33.64 34.39
N THR A 118 -8.20 -34.37 35.13
CA THR A 118 -9.52 -33.91 35.56
C THR A 118 -9.50 -33.75 37.06
N LEU A 119 -9.82 -32.55 37.52
CA LEU A 119 -9.68 -32.13 38.88
C LEU A 119 -11.07 -32.06 39.49
N THR A 120 -11.34 -32.98 40.42
CA THR A 120 -12.63 -33.18 41.07
C THR A 120 -12.54 -32.90 42.58
N GLY A 121 -13.69 -32.90 43.26
CA GLY A 121 -13.76 -32.67 44.71
C GLY A 121 -13.64 -31.21 45.13
N LEU A 122 -13.85 -30.26 44.20
CA LEU A 122 -14.04 -28.85 44.51
C LEU A 122 -15.44 -28.71 45.13
N THR A 123 -15.54 -28.04 46.27
CA THR A 123 -16.81 -27.85 46.99
C THR A 123 -17.62 -26.68 46.40
N GLY A 124 -16.96 -25.78 45.66
CA GLY A 124 -17.58 -24.68 44.94
C GLY A 124 -17.34 -24.74 43.43
N ASP A 125 -17.96 -23.80 42.73
CA ASP A 125 -17.81 -23.63 41.29
C ASP A 125 -16.51 -22.87 40.99
N PRO A 126 -15.54 -23.46 40.26
CA PRO A 126 -14.30 -22.79 39.90
C PRO A 126 -14.59 -21.69 38.88
N THR A 127 -14.50 -20.44 39.34
CA THR A 127 -14.78 -19.22 38.56
C THR A 127 -13.62 -18.82 37.67
N CYS A 128 -12.40 -19.20 38.03
CA CYS A 128 -11.17 -18.82 37.34
C CYS A 128 -10.12 -19.93 37.38
N VAL A 129 -9.24 -19.95 36.37
CA VAL A 129 -8.12 -20.89 36.26
C VAL A 129 -6.91 -20.22 35.62
N ALA A 130 -5.72 -20.55 36.10
CA ALA A 130 -4.46 -20.10 35.51
C ALA A 130 -3.46 -21.27 35.45
N ILE A 131 -2.64 -21.30 34.40
CA ILE A 131 -1.48 -22.21 34.27
C ILE A 131 -0.20 -21.42 34.56
N SER A 132 0.73 -22.01 35.30
CA SER A 132 2.04 -21.42 35.58
C SER A 132 2.86 -21.27 34.27
N PRO A 133 3.75 -20.27 34.16
CA PRO A 133 4.49 -20.06 32.91
C PRO A 133 5.40 -21.19 32.48
N ASP A 134 5.86 -22.03 33.42
CA ASP A 134 6.62 -23.26 33.15
C ASP A 134 5.74 -24.46 32.76
N GLY A 135 4.41 -24.32 32.82
CA GLY A 135 3.44 -25.36 32.49
C GLY A 135 3.38 -26.52 33.49
N GLN A 136 3.97 -26.38 34.69
CA GLN A 136 4.04 -27.47 35.67
C GLN A 136 2.91 -27.45 36.71
N VAL A 137 2.29 -26.30 36.93
CA VAL A 137 1.28 -26.07 37.97
C VAL A 137 0.06 -25.38 37.35
N ALA A 138 -1.12 -25.76 37.79
CA ALA A 138 -2.34 -24.97 37.56
C ALA A 138 -2.95 -24.57 38.88
N VAL A 139 -3.63 -23.43 38.90
CA VAL A 139 -4.40 -22.97 40.07
C VAL A 139 -5.80 -22.61 39.64
N SER A 140 -6.79 -22.95 40.46
CA SER A 140 -8.17 -22.47 40.32
C SER A 140 -8.65 -21.78 41.58
N GLY A 141 -9.46 -20.74 41.41
CA GLY A 141 -10.25 -20.16 42.50
C GLY A 141 -11.72 -20.57 42.35
N ASP A 142 -12.39 -20.86 43.46
CA ASP A 142 -13.80 -21.29 43.46
C ASP A 142 -14.74 -20.42 44.30
N SER A 143 -16.05 -20.64 44.11
CA SER A 143 -17.12 -19.98 44.86
C SER A 143 -17.20 -20.43 46.33
N ALA A 144 -16.54 -21.52 46.69
CA ALA A 144 -16.38 -21.99 48.07
C ALA A 144 -15.19 -21.32 48.79
N ARG A 145 -14.59 -20.27 48.16
CA ARG A 145 -13.56 -19.40 48.74
C ARG A 145 -12.18 -20.06 48.81
N ILE A 146 -12.01 -21.20 48.14
CA ILE A 146 -10.79 -21.97 48.14
C ILE A 146 -10.02 -21.69 46.86
N VAL A 147 -8.71 -21.50 47.02
CA VAL A 147 -7.76 -21.52 45.91
C VAL A 147 -7.08 -22.88 45.91
N ARG A 148 -7.23 -23.66 44.84
CA ARG A 148 -6.68 -25.02 44.76
C ARG A 148 -5.50 -25.07 43.80
N VAL A 149 -4.44 -25.75 44.23
CA VAL A 149 -3.19 -25.90 43.47
C VAL A 149 -3.08 -27.32 42.94
N PHE A 150 -2.72 -27.46 41.68
CA PHE A 150 -2.63 -28.72 40.96
C PHE A 150 -1.26 -28.90 40.33
N SER A 151 -0.72 -30.12 40.43
CA SER A 151 0.50 -30.50 39.71
C SER A 151 0.10 -31.07 38.36
N LEU A 152 0.56 -30.45 37.28
CA LEU A 152 0.35 -30.95 35.93
C LEU A 152 1.31 -32.10 35.59
N VAL A 153 2.44 -32.17 36.31
CA VAL A 153 3.38 -33.31 36.24
C VAL A 153 2.79 -34.55 36.89
N LYS A 154 2.27 -34.43 38.12
CA LYS A 154 1.66 -35.56 38.85
C LYS A 154 0.20 -35.83 38.47
N LYS A 155 -0.43 -34.90 37.73
CA LYS A 155 -1.83 -34.97 37.29
C LYS A 155 -2.83 -35.08 38.46
N SER A 156 -2.52 -34.43 39.58
CA SER A 156 -3.32 -34.48 40.80
C SER A 156 -3.35 -33.14 41.53
N SER A 157 -4.29 -32.96 42.45
CA SER A 157 -4.25 -31.85 43.41
C SER A 157 -3.04 -31.97 44.34
N ILE A 158 -2.47 -30.83 44.73
CA ILE A 158 -1.37 -30.75 45.70
C ILE A 158 -1.88 -30.18 47.02
N HIS A 159 -2.66 -29.10 46.97
CA HIS A 159 -3.21 -28.43 48.16
C HIS A 159 -4.46 -27.63 47.87
N ASP A 160 -5.17 -27.35 48.98
CA ASP A 160 -6.04 -26.20 49.12
C ASP A 160 -5.29 -25.08 49.86
N LEU A 161 -5.49 -23.84 49.42
CA LEU A 161 -4.99 -22.61 50.01
C LEU A 161 -6.17 -21.87 50.66
N PRO A 162 -6.43 -22.09 51.96
CA PRO A 162 -7.55 -21.48 52.64
C PRO A 162 -7.25 -20.04 53.04
N GLY A 163 -8.31 -19.28 53.31
CA GLY A 163 -8.22 -18.01 54.04
C GLY A 163 -9.18 -16.93 53.56
N HIS A 164 -9.63 -16.96 52.31
CA HIS A 164 -10.64 -15.99 51.86
C HIS A 164 -11.98 -16.24 52.55
N VAL A 165 -12.71 -15.15 52.82
CA VAL A 165 -14.05 -15.18 53.43
C VAL A 165 -15.17 -15.03 52.40
N SER A 166 -14.82 -14.66 51.16
CA SER A 166 -15.72 -14.50 50.02
C SER A 166 -15.25 -15.27 48.78
N PRO A 167 -16.16 -15.54 47.81
CA PRO A 167 -15.82 -16.23 46.56
C PRO A 167 -14.61 -15.64 45.85
N ILE A 168 -13.79 -16.51 45.24
CA ILE A 168 -12.63 -16.07 44.47
C ILE A 168 -13.10 -15.51 43.13
N SER A 169 -12.62 -14.32 42.77
CA SER A 169 -12.93 -13.64 41.51
C SER A 169 -11.80 -13.72 40.49
N GLY A 170 -10.54 -13.93 40.93
CA GLY A 170 -9.41 -14.07 40.03
C GLY A 170 -8.17 -14.66 40.69
N VAL A 171 -7.32 -15.28 39.88
CA VAL A 171 -6.02 -15.85 40.31
C VAL A 171 -4.92 -15.46 39.33
N ALA A 172 -3.72 -15.21 39.84
CA ALA A 172 -2.56 -14.85 39.01
C ALA A 172 -1.24 -15.34 39.63
N PHE A 173 -0.29 -15.76 38.79
CA PHE A 173 1.03 -16.21 39.23
C PHE A 173 2.04 -15.06 39.30
N ILE A 174 2.91 -15.13 40.31
CA ILE A 174 4.19 -14.42 40.40
C ILE A 174 5.29 -15.51 40.39
N PRO A 175 5.76 -15.91 39.20
CA PRO A 175 6.63 -17.08 39.06
C PRO A 175 7.97 -16.91 39.80
N ALA A 176 8.57 -15.73 39.69
CA ALA A 176 9.86 -15.42 40.30
C ALA A 176 9.84 -15.58 41.84
N ALA A 177 8.71 -15.31 42.47
CA ALA A 177 8.53 -15.47 43.92
C ALA A 177 7.88 -16.80 44.31
N ARG A 178 7.58 -17.68 43.34
CA ARG A 178 6.77 -18.90 43.51
C ARG A 178 5.44 -18.63 44.24
N THR A 179 4.86 -17.45 44.00
CA THR A 179 3.64 -17.00 44.67
C THR A 179 2.45 -17.08 43.71
N VAL A 180 1.30 -17.46 44.24
CA VAL A 180 0.01 -17.21 43.60
C VAL A 180 -0.73 -16.12 44.36
N LEU A 181 -1.30 -15.18 43.63
CA LEU A 181 -2.22 -14.17 44.13
C LEU A 181 -3.64 -14.61 43.83
N ALA A 182 -4.53 -14.40 44.80
CA ALA A 182 -5.97 -14.53 44.57
C ALA A 182 -6.71 -13.29 45.07
N ALA A 183 -7.63 -12.83 44.23
CA ALA A 183 -8.57 -11.77 44.54
C ALA A 183 -9.94 -12.38 44.83
N ALA A 184 -10.65 -11.84 45.83
CA ALA A 184 -11.99 -12.28 46.19
C ALA A 184 -13.00 -11.13 46.09
N VAL A 185 -14.29 -11.48 46.08
CA VAL A 185 -15.42 -10.54 45.96
C VAL A 185 -15.48 -9.53 47.11
N ASP A 186 -14.91 -9.85 48.27
CA ASP A 186 -14.77 -8.92 49.41
C ASP A 186 -13.67 -7.86 49.20
N GLY A 187 -12.97 -7.88 48.07
CA GLY A 187 -11.86 -6.98 47.78
C GLY A 187 -10.53 -7.38 48.43
N SER A 188 -10.45 -8.54 49.08
CA SER A 188 -9.18 -9.03 49.61
C SER A 188 -8.29 -9.58 48.51
N LEU A 189 -7.03 -9.15 48.49
CA LEU A 189 -5.94 -9.75 47.73
C LEU A 189 -5.05 -10.53 48.70
N ARG A 190 -4.92 -11.83 48.49
CA ARG A 190 -4.08 -12.71 49.31
C ARG A 190 -3.04 -13.42 48.46
N GLY A 191 -1.94 -13.81 49.10
CA GLY A 191 -0.83 -14.50 48.45
C GLY A 191 -0.42 -15.77 49.19
N TRP A 192 0.04 -16.77 48.44
CA TRP A 192 0.62 -18.00 49.00
C TRP A 192 1.79 -18.49 48.17
N LEU A 193 2.73 -19.17 48.81
CA LEU A 193 3.70 -20.00 48.10
C LEU A 193 2.98 -21.24 47.57
N TYR A 194 2.86 -21.36 46.24
CA TYR A 194 2.11 -22.48 45.64
C TYR A 194 2.85 -23.82 45.71
N THR A 195 4.08 -23.84 46.24
CA THR A 195 4.85 -25.08 46.48
C THR A 195 4.73 -25.61 47.91
N SER A 196 4.40 -24.78 48.90
CA SER A 196 4.45 -25.17 50.33
C SER A 196 3.21 -24.82 51.15
N ARG A 197 2.16 -24.23 50.55
CA ARG A 197 0.97 -23.67 51.23
C ARG A 197 1.23 -22.46 52.14
N GLU A 198 2.48 -22.02 52.27
CA GLU A 198 2.84 -20.91 53.16
C GLU A 198 2.08 -19.64 52.77
N SER A 199 1.27 -19.13 53.70
CA SER A 199 0.49 -17.91 53.51
C SER A 199 1.40 -16.69 53.59
N ARG A 200 1.24 -15.77 52.64
CA ARG A 200 1.82 -14.42 52.68
C ARG A 200 0.87 -13.40 53.33
N GLY A 201 -0.25 -13.87 53.87
CA GLY A 201 -1.27 -13.05 54.52
C GLY A 201 -2.18 -12.30 53.54
N VAL A 202 -2.94 -11.36 54.09
CA VAL A 202 -3.71 -10.37 53.32
C VAL A 202 -2.76 -9.26 52.88
N ILE A 203 -2.55 -9.14 51.58
CA ILE A 203 -1.66 -8.13 51.00
C ILE A 203 -2.35 -6.77 50.99
N GLN A 204 -3.63 -6.76 50.61
CA GLN A 204 -4.43 -5.54 50.51
C GLN A 204 -5.91 -5.88 50.57
N THR A 205 -6.72 -4.97 51.12
CA THR A 205 -8.19 -5.05 51.09
C THR A 205 -8.73 -3.77 50.47
N THR A 206 -9.12 -3.84 49.20
CA THR A 206 -9.68 -2.74 48.43
C THR A 206 -10.69 -3.29 47.44
N PRO A 207 -11.66 -2.53 46.94
CA PRO A 207 -12.54 -3.07 45.90
C PRO A 207 -11.74 -3.55 44.68
N ILE A 208 -11.96 -4.79 44.25
CA ILE A 208 -11.23 -5.46 43.15
C ILE A 208 -12.22 -6.22 42.27
N ASN A 209 -12.24 -5.89 40.98
CA ASN A 209 -12.92 -6.66 39.93
C ASN A 209 -11.94 -7.54 39.14
N ALA A 210 -10.75 -7.01 38.86
CA ALA A 210 -9.75 -7.70 38.03
C ALA A 210 -8.34 -7.47 38.58
N VAL A 211 -7.50 -8.49 38.42
CA VAL A 211 -6.09 -8.49 38.78
C VAL A 211 -5.24 -8.86 37.57
N ALA A 212 -4.19 -8.09 37.34
CA ALA A 212 -3.18 -8.38 36.33
C ALA A 212 -1.78 -8.34 36.95
N VAL A 213 -0.91 -9.23 36.50
CA VAL A 213 0.46 -9.38 36.99
C VAL A 213 1.39 -9.43 35.79
N ASN A 214 2.47 -8.64 35.79
CA ASN A 214 3.46 -8.74 34.72
C ASN A 214 4.25 -10.06 34.85
N PRO A 215 4.74 -10.69 33.78
CA PRO A 215 5.44 -11.97 33.81
C PRO A 215 6.70 -12.01 34.69
N GLU A 216 7.40 -10.88 34.85
CA GLU A 216 8.51 -10.79 35.83
C GLU A 216 8.03 -10.86 37.29
N GLY A 217 6.73 -10.65 37.50
CA GLY A 217 6.08 -10.74 38.80
C GLY A 217 6.36 -9.56 39.72
N LYS A 218 6.90 -8.45 39.20
CA LYS A 218 7.32 -7.28 39.99
C LYS A 218 6.25 -6.20 40.10
N LEU A 219 5.26 -6.22 39.23
CA LEU A 219 4.18 -5.24 39.17
C LEU A 219 2.84 -5.95 39.10
N VAL A 220 1.94 -5.55 40.00
CA VAL A 220 0.57 -6.01 40.05
C VAL A 220 -0.35 -4.80 39.91
N ALA A 221 -1.35 -4.90 39.05
CA ALA A 221 -2.38 -3.89 38.86
C ALA A 221 -3.75 -4.48 39.23
N LEU A 222 -4.54 -3.65 39.90
CA LEU A 222 -5.86 -3.99 40.43
C LEU A 222 -6.86 -2.97 39.89
N ALA A 223 -7.94 -3.44 39.27
CA ALA A 223 -9.06 -2.60 38.88
C ALA A 223 -10.17 -2.70 39.92
N GLY A 224 -10.66 -1.57 40.43
CA GLY A 224 -11.70 -1.53 41.46
C GLY A 224 -13.06 -1.06 40.96
N ASN A 225 -14.11 -1.48 41.68
CA ASN A 225 -15.49 -1.04 41.43
C ASN A 225 -15.76 0.40 41.86
N ASP A 226 -14.87 0.97 42.67
CA ASP A 226 -14.82 2.36 43.09
C ASP A 226 -14.19 3.29 42.04
N GLY A 227 -13.91 2.75 40.84
CA GLY A 227 -13.32 3.50 39.75
C GLY A 227 -11.80 3.65 39.84
N VAL A 228 -11.16 3.03 40.82
CA VAL A 228 -9.74 3.26 41.08
C VAL A 228 -8.91 2.11 40.54
N VAL A 229 -7.87 2.46 39.79
CA VAL A 229 -6.80 1.51 39.44
C VAL A 229 -5.68 1.61 40.46
N ARG A 230 -5.31 0.50 41.08
CA ARG A 230 -4.24 0.45 42.09
C ARG A 230 -3.08 -0.36 41.58
N THR A 231 -1.88 0.00 42.01
CA THR A 231 -0.68 -0.79 41.71
C THR A 231 0.07 -1.12 42.98
N LEU A 232 0.78 -2.23 42.95
CA LEU A 232 1.75 -2.59 43.98
C LEU A 232 2.99 -3.20 43.35
N ALA A 233 4.14 -2.93 43.96
CA ALA A 233 5.36 -3.63 43.64
C ALA A 233 5.36 -5.00 44.32
N TRP A 234 6.08 -5.96 43.77
CA TRP A 234 6.38 -7.22 44.46
C TRP A 234 7.89 -7.34 44.76
N PRO A 235 8.32 -7.74 45.99
CA PRO A 235 7.52 -8.05 47.20
C PRO A 235 6.57 -6.92 47.61
N PRO A 236 5.47 -7.20 48.33
CA PRO A 236 4.32 -6.30 48.43
C PRO A 236 4.72 -4.97 49.07
N VAL A 237 4.89 -3.97 48.21
CA VAL A 237 5.05 -2.57 48.60
C VAL A 237 3.92 -1.82 47.90
N PRO A 238 2.92 -1.31 48.63
CA PRO A 238 1.87 -0.49 48.06
C PRO A 238 2.48 0.64 47.21
N ARG A 239 2.06 0.75 45.95
CA ARG A 239 2.44 1.88 45.10
C ARG A 239 1.29 2.88 45.06
N LYS A 240 1.53 3.98 44.34
CA LYS A 240 0.58 5.07 44.16
C LYS A 240 -0.75 4.54 43.59
N GLN A 241 -1.84 5.06 44.13
CA GLN A 241 -3.17 4.96 43.52
C GLN A 241 -3.12 5.64 42.15
N LEU A 242 -3.44 4.88 41.09
CA LEU A 242 -3.57 5.44 39.74
C LEU A 242 -4.96 6.08 39.63
N VAL A 243 -5.11 6.95 38.63
CA VAL A 243 -6.30 7.78 38.36
C VAL A 243 -7.63 7.17 38.83
N GLN A 244 -8.45 8.02 39.44
CA GLN A 244 -9.84 7.74 39.75
C GLN A 244 -10.66 7.91 38.47
N HIS A 245 -11.03 6.81 37.83
CA HIS A 245 -12.15 6.82 36.90
C HIS A 245 -13.42 7.18 37.68
N GLY A 246 -14.30 7.97 37.08
CA GLY A 246 -15.57 8.34 37.72
C GLY A 246 -16.60 7.19 37.80
N ALA A 247 -16.24 5.99 37.38
CA ALA A 247 -17.11 4.81 37.36
C ALA A 247 -16.28 3.52 37.44
N ASN A 248 -16.96 2.40 37.69
CA ASN A 248 -16.43 1.05 37.78
C ASN A 248 -15.35 0.74 36.71
N VAL A 249 -14.23 0.13 37.11
CA VAL A 249 -13.20 -0.39 36.22
C VAL A 249 -13.33 -1.92 36.17
N PRO A 250 -13.99 -2.50 35.16
CA PRO A 250 -14.19 -3.94 35.09
C PRO A 250 -12.93 -4.72 34.72
N THR A 251 -11.93 -4.08 34.08
CA THR A 251 -10.76 -4.79 33.53
C THR A 251 -9.49 -3.95 33.51
N VAL A 252 -8.35 -4.63 33.69
CA VAL A 252 -6.99 -4.06 33.64
C VAL A 252 -6.03 -5.05 32.98
N ALA A 253 -5.07 -4.53 32.23
CA ALA A 253 -4.01 -5.32 31.61
C ALA A 253 -2.64 -4.66 31.82
N ILE A 254 -1.58 -5.45 31.82
CA ILE A 254 -0.20 -4.99 31.94
C ILE A 254 0.64 -5.63 30.84
N THR A 255 1.50 -4.83 30.22
CA THR A 255 2.54 -5.33 29.31
C THR A 255 3.56 -6.22 30.03
N PRO A 256 4.11 -7.23 29.35
CA PRO A 256 5.14 -8.10 29.88
C PRO A 256 6.34 -7.40 30.53
N ASP A 257 6.83 -6.32 29.93
CA ASP A 257 7.94 -5.52 30.47
C ASP A 257 7.53 -4.62 31.64
N GLY A 258 6.24 -4.61 32.00
CA GLY A 258 5.68 -3.82 33.09
C GLY A 258 5.66 -2.31 32.82
N LYS A 259 5.96 -1.86 31.59
CA LYS A 259 6.06 -0.41 31.29
C LYS A 259 4.73 0.26 31.05
N THR A 260 3.73 -0.50 30.59
CA THR A 260 2.40 0.03 30.28
C THR A 260 1.32 -0.75 31.00
N ILE A 261 0.45 -0.02 31.71
CA ILE A 261 -0.79 -0.50 32.29
C ILE A 261 -1.94 0.11 31.49
N VAL A 262 -2.97 -0.68 31.20
CA VAL A 262 -4.17 -0.25 30.50
C VAL A 262 -5.39 -0.54 31.35
N SER A 263 -6.29 0.43 31.47
CA SER A 263 -7.58 0.25 32.16
C SER A 263 -8.73 0.78 31.31
N ALA A 264 -9.85 0.05 31.30
CA ALA A 264 -11.10 0.49 30.71
C ALA A 264 -12.16 0.64 31.79
N SER A 265 -12.91 1.74 31.77
CA SER A 265 -14.00 2.03 32.71
C SER A 265 -15.37 2.02 32.02
N GLU A 266 -16.43 1.78 32.80
CA GLU A 266 -17.82 1.86 32.35
C GLU A 266 -18.24 3.26 31.89
N ASN A 267 -17.51 4.31 32.30
CA ASN A 267 -17.70 5.67 31.80
C ASN A 267 -17.14 5.92 30.39
N GLN A 268 -16.78 4.85 29.66
CA GLN A 268 -16.22 4.90 28.30
C GLN A 268 -14.82 5.55 28.23
N GLN A 269 -14.07 5.53 29.34
CA GLN A 269 -12.67 5.96 29.34
C GLN A 269 -11.71 4.77 29.26
N LEU A 270 -10.77 4.84 28.32
CA LEU A 270 -9.64 3.94 28.17
C LEU A 270 -8.36 4.74 28.42
N GLN A 271 -7.61 4.35 29.45
CA GLN A 271 -6.40 5.07 29.87
C GLN A 271 -5.17 4.16 29.90
N LEU A 272 -4.06 4.72 29.43
CA LEU A 272 -2.72 4.13 29.50
C LEU A 272 -1.92 4.83 30.59
N PHE A 273 -1.24 4.04 31.42
CA PHE A 273 -0.35 4.50 32.46
C PHE A 273 1.05 3.97 32.26
N ASP A 274 2.02 4.77 32.67
CA ASP A 274 3.39 4.33 32.84
C ASP A 274 3.46 3.42 34.07
N GLY A 275 3.89 2.17 33.88
CA GLY A 275 3.86 1.16 34.95
C GLY A 275 4.92 1.37 36.04
N ALA A 276 5.95 2.17 35.79
CA ALA A 276 6.95 2.52 36.79
C ALA A 276 6.44 3.62 37.73
N THR A 277 5.89 4.68 37.17
CA THR A 277 5.52 5.92 37.88
C THR A 277 4.03 6.00 38.24
N GLY A 278 3.19 5.23 37.55
CA GLY A 278 1.73 5.32 37.66
C GLY A 278 1.11 6.57 37.03
N LYS A 279 1.90 7.39 36.32
CA LYS A 279 1.34 8.58 35.68
C LYS A 279 0.52 8.19 34.46
N ALA A 280 -0.62 8.87 34.27
CA ALA A 280 -1.38 8.76 33.04
C ALA A 280 -0.52 9.26 31.88
N VAL A 281 -0.30 8.38 30.89
CA VAL A 281 0.48 8.66 29.70
C VAL A 281 -0.43 9.15 28.59
N LYS A 282 -1.58 8.49 28.41
CA LYS A 282 -2.50 8.79 27.30
C LYS A 282 -3.91 8.30 27.59
N THR A 283 -4.90 9.10 27.20
CA THR A 283 -6.30 8.68 27.09
C THR A 283 -6.58 8.28 25.65
N LEU A 284 -7.06 7.06 25.43
CA LEU A 284 -7.45 6.57 24.13
C LEU A 284 -8.90 6.98 23.86
N ALA A 285 -9.06 8.04 23.08
CA ALA A 285 -10.37 8.60 22.76
C ALA A 285 -11.18 7.69 21.82
N GLY A 286 -12.50 7.86 21.85
CA GLY A 286 -13.43 7.25 20.90
C GLY A 286 -14.00 5.91 21.32
N GLN A 287 -13.70 5.40 22.53
CA GLN A 287 -14.38 4.24 23.10
C GLN A 287 -15.89 4.50 23.22
N LYS A 288 -16.70 3.49 22.89
CA LYS A 288 -18.17 3.56 22.90
C LYS A 288 -18.77 2.36 23.60
N GLY A 289 -19.77 2.62 24.43
CA GLY A 289 -20.49 1.59 25.18
C GLY A 289 -19.70 1.05 26.36
N THR A 290 -20.38 0.26 27.20
CA THR A 290 -19.79 -0.35 28.40
C THR A 290 -18.84 -1.46 28.00
N THR A 291 -17.57 -1.36 28.39
CA THR A 291 -16.56 -2.39 28.12
C THR A 291 -16.83 -3.63 28.96
N THR A 292 -16.99 -4.76 28.29
CA THR A 292 -17.19 -6.07 28.91
C THR A 292 -15.90 -6.89 28.96
N SER A 293 -14.98 -6.65 28.02
CA SER A 293 -13.71 -7.38 27.94
C SER A 293 -12.62 -6.52 27.28
N MET A 294 -11.36 -6.79 27.61
CA MET A 294 -10.19 -6.09 27.08
C MET A 294 -9.01 -7.04 27.02
N ASP A 295 -8.16 -6.86 26.01
CA ASP A 295 -6.86 -7.51 25.92
C ASP A 295 -5.78 -6.59 25.33
N LEU A 296 -4.52 -6.87 25.67
CA LEU A 296 -3.34 -6.06 25.36
C LEU A 296 -2.26 -6.92 24.71
N HIS A 297 -1.75 -6.47 23.57
CA HIS A 297 -0.64 -7.16 22.91
C HIS A 297 0.61 -7.22 23.81
N PRO A 298 1.35 -8.34 23.88
CA PRO A 298 2.54 -8.48 24.73
C PRO A 298 3.68 -7.48 24.45
N ARG A 299 3.74 -6.85 23.28
CA ARG A 299 4.71 -5.77 23.01
C ARG A 299 4.18 -4.38 23.35
N GLY A 300 2.95 -4.28 23.87
CA GLY A 300 2.29 -3.02 24.14
C GLY A 300 2.07 -2.19 22.88
N THR A 301 1.75 -2.83 21.75
CA THR A 301 1.53 -2.18 20.44
C THR A 301 0.05 -2.03 20.07
N LEU A 302 -0.84 -2.82 20.70
CA LEU A 302 -2.26 -2.87 20.39
C LEU A 302 -3.06 -3.07 21.67
N VAL A 303 -4.11 -2.26 21.84
CA VAL A 303 -5.17 -2.46 22.84
C VAL A 303 -6.46 -2.78 22.11
N ALA A 304 -7.21 -3.80 22.54
CA ALA A 304 -8.52 -4.10 22.00
C ALA A 304 -9.57 -4.24 23.12
N THR A 305 -10.77 -3.71 22.89
CA THR A 305 -11.89 -3.77 23.83
C THR A 305 -13.14 -4.31 23.14
N GLY A 306 -13.92 -5.15 23.82
CA GLY A 306 -15.27 -5.53 23.44
C GLY A 306 -16.31 -4.88 24.35
N ASN A 307 -17.51 -4.60 23.83
CA ASN A 307 -18.58 -3.95 24.58
C ASN A 307 -19.89 -4.76 24.63
N SER A 308 -20.81 -4.30 25.47
CA SER A 308 -22.13 -4.92 25.68
C SER A 308 -23.08 -4.84 24.48
N THR A 309 -22.80 -3.98 23.48
CA THR A 309 -23.60 -3.86 22.25
C THR A 309 -23.09 -4.74 21.12
N GLY A 310 -22.07 -5.57 21.37
CA GLY A 310 -21.49 -6.47 20.37
C GLY A 310 -20.40 -5.84 19.51
N ALA A 311 -20.03 -4.58 19.76
CA ALA A 311 -18.96 -3.91 19.03
C ALA A 311 -17.61 -4.13 19.72
N TRP A 312 -16.56 -4.29 18.92
CA TRP A 312 -15.19 -4.21 19.38
C TRP A 312 -14.50 -2.97 18.80
N GLN A 313 -13.50 -2.49 19.51
CA GLN A 313 -12.65 -1.37 19.09
C GLN A 313 -11.20 -1.70 19.41
N ALA A 314 -10.29 -1.16 18.61
CA ALA A 314 -8.87 -1.37 18.76
C ALA A 314 -8.08 -0.07 18.54
N TRP A 315 -6.96 0.06 19.23
CA TRP A 315 -6.10 1.23 19.19
C TRP A 315 -4.63 0.82 19.11
N ASP A 316 -3.88 1.55 18.29
CA ASP A 316 -2.43 1.60 18.44
C ASP A 316 -2.11 2.30 19.76
N SER A 317 -1.42 1.61 20.67
CA SER A 317 -1.12 2.12 22.01
C SER A 317 -0.04 3.21 22.02
N ALA A 318 0.87 3.22 21.05
CA ALA A 318 1.94 4.21 20.98
C ALA A 318 1.41 5.54 20.46
N GLU A 319 0.71 5.53 19.32
CA GLU A 319 0.12 6.72 18.71
C GLU A 319 -1.16 7.15 19.43
N GLY A 320 -1.89 6.19 20.02
CA GLY A 320 -3.24 6.39 20.56
C GLY A 320 -4.31 6.44 19.47
N ARG A 321 -3.96 5.99 18.27
CA ARG A 321 -4.80 6.07 17.08
C ARG A 321 -5.77 4.90 17.06
N GLN A 322 -7.06 5.20 16.87
CA GLN A 322 -8.06 4.16 16.65
C GLN A 322 -7.82 3.44 15.31
N LEU A 323 -7.76 2.11 15.36
CA LEU A 323 -7.63 1.26 14.19
C LEU A 323 -9.01 0.97 13.60
N SER A 324 -9.06 0.78 12.27
CA SER A 324 -10.32 0.54 11.58
C SER A 324 -10.86 -0.85 11.94
N GLY A 325 -12.01 -0.87 12.63
CA GLY A 325 -12.85 -2.05 12.80
C GLY A 325 -14.28 -1.72 12.39
N ARG A 326 -14.88 -2.53 11.50
CA ARG A 326 -16.31 -2.49 11.19
C ARG A 326 -16.86 -3.91 11.18
N GLY A 327 -17.98 -4.12 11.85
CA GLY A 327 -18.60 -5.42 12.08
C GLY A 327 -18.33 -5.94 13.49
N GLY A 328 -19.37 -6.42 14.15
CA GLY A 328 -19.35 -6.93 15.51
C GLY A 328 -20.42 -8.03 15.67
N HIS A 329 -20.52 -8.56 16.87
CA HIS A 329 -21.53 -9.54 17.25
C HIS A 329 -22.93 -8.90 17.27
N GLN A 330 -23.98 -9.71 17.05
CA GLN A 330 -25.39 -9.26 17.13
C GLN A 330 -25.84 -9.01 18.58
N GLN A 331 -25.06 -9.49 19.55
CA GLN A 331 -25.24 -9.30 20.99
C GLN A 331 -23.87 -9.01 21.63
N GLY A 332 -23.85 -8.70 22.93
CA GLY A 332 -22.63 -8.32 23.66
C GLY A 332 -21.45 -9.26 23.47
N ILE A 333 -20.25 -8.68 23.34
CA ILE A 333 -18.99 -9.43 23.33
C ILE A 333 -18.72 -9.92 24.75
N LEU A 334 -18.43 -11.21 24.90
CA LEU A 334 -18.17 -11.85 26.19
C LEU A 334 -16.67 -11.90 26.51
N ALA A 335 -15.83 -12.19 25.51
CA ALA A 335 -14.38 -12.17 25.67
C ALA A 335 -13.67 -11.74 24.38
N ILE A 336 -12.49 -11.13 24.54
CA ILE A 336 -11.59 -10.74 23.45
C ILE A 336 -10.19 -11.25 23.73
N ALA A 337 -9.48 -11.69 22.69
CA ALA A 337 -8.09 -12.11 22.75
C ALA A 337 -7.30 -11.56 21.57
N VAL A 338 -6.16 -10.92 21.83
CA VAL A 338 -5.23 -10.36 20.86
C VAL A 338 -4.12 -11.38 20.59
N SER A 339 -3.79 -11.57 19.32
CA SER A 339 -2.73 -12.52 18.93
C SER A 339 -1.36 -12.04 19.42
N PRO A 340 -0.65 -12.81 20.27
CA PRO A 340 0.62 -12.39 20.86
C PRO A 340 1.81 -12.37 19.88
N ALA A 341 1.70 -13.07 18.75
CA ALA A 341 2.78 -13.16 17.75
C ALA A 341 2.83 -11.98 16.76
N GLU A 342 1.68 -11.42 16.35
CA GLU A 342 1.56 -10.59 15.13
C GLU A 342 0.93 -9.20 15.36
N GLY A 343 0.39 -8.90 16.56
CA GLY A 343 -0.11 -7.57 16.96
C GLY A 343 -1.19 -6.91 16.09
N SER A 344 -1.68 -7.59 15.06
CA SER A 344 -2.60 -7.09 14.03
C SER A 344 -3.85 -7.98 13.90
N ARG A 345 -4.02 -8.95 14.79
CA ARG A 345 -5.09 -9.95 14.73
C ARG A 345 -5.69 -10.17 16.11
N LEU A 346 -7.00 -10.41 16.15
CA LEU A 346 -7.73 -10.68 17.39
C LEU A 346 -8.87 -11.68 17.15
N ALA A 347 -9.37 -12.29 18.23
CA ALA A 347 -10.54 -13.17 18.26
C ALA A 347 -11.54 -12.66 19.30
N THR A 348 -12.83 -12.81 19.01
CA THR A 348 -13.93 -12.41 19.90
C THR A 348 -14.94 -13.54 20.04
N SER A 349 -15.51 -13.69 21.24
CA SER A 349 -16.70 -14.49 21.50
C SER A 349 -17.89 -13.59 21.82
N GLY A 350 -19.07 -13.93 21.32
CA GLY A 350 -20.29 -13.15 21.54
C GLY A 350 -21.41 -13.94 22.17
N ALA A 351 -22.30 -13.22 22.88
CA ALA A 351 -23.56 -13.77 23.37
C ALA A 351 -24.50 -14.23 22.23
N ASP A 352 -24.21 -13.82 20.99
CA ASP A 352 -24.90 -14.26 19.77
C ASP A 352 -24.56 -15.69 19.33
N GLY A 353 -23.76 -16.43 20.10
CA GLY A 353 -23.41 -17.81 19.81
C GLY A 353 -22.15 -17.98 18.97
N THR A 354 -21.54 -16.90 18.48
CA THR A 354 -20.46 -16.98 17.49
C THR A 354 -19.08 -16.73 18.08
N VAL A 355 -18.06 -17.35 17.46
CA VAL A 355 -16.65 -16.97 17.61
C VAL A 355 -16.18 -16.41 16.28
N ARG A 356 -15.50 -15.26 16.32
CA ARG A 356 -15.05 -14.56 15.13
C ARG A 356 -13.58 -14.19 15.25
N THR A 357 -12.85 -14.30 14.14
CA THR A 357 -11.47 -13.79 14.05
C THR A 357 -11.40 -12.60 13.12
N TRP A 358 -10.52 -11.67 13.45
CA TRP A 358 -10.41 -10.39 12.79
C TRP A 358 -8.96 -10.09 12.46
N THR A 359 -8.73 -9.59 11.25
CA THR A 359 -7.46 -9.01 10.84
C THR A 359 -7.62 -7.50 10.76
N LEU A 360 -6.80 -6.78 11.52
CA LEU A 360 -6.77 -5.32 11.55
C LEU A 360 -6.05 -4.81 10.31
N ALA A 361 -6.71 -3.95 9.55
CA ALA A 361 -6.04 -3.13 8.55
C ALA A 361 -5.60 -1.81 9.22
N PRO A 362 -4.42 -1.26 8.86
CA PRO A 362 -4.08 0.09 9.27
C PRO A 362 -5.18 1.03 8.78
N SER A 363 -5.66 1.93 9.65
CA SER A 363 -6.66 2.90 9.23
C SER A 363 -6.07 3.79 8.12
N PRO A 364 -6.85 4.23 7.12
CA PRO A 364 -6.35 5.16 6.11
C PRO A 364 -5.93 6.47 6.78
N LYS A 365 -4.77 7.01 6.40
CA LYS A 365 -4.25 8.27 6.93
C LYS A 365 -5.00 9.44 6.26
N PRO A 366 -5.68 10.33 7.01
CA PRO A 366 -6.36 11.48 6.41
C PRO A 366 -5.33 12.44 5.80
N LEU A 367 -5.56 12.83 4.54
CA LEU A 367 -4.76 13.85 3.85
C LEU A 367 -5.24 15.25 4.27
N ALA A 368 -4.78 15.70 5.44
CA ALA A 368 -5.14 17.01 5.98
C ALA A 368 -4.41 18.13 5.25
N GLY A 369 -5.13 19.18 4.86
CA GLY A 369 -4.49 20.38 4.29
C GLY A 369 -5.44 21.38 3.62
N HIS A 370 -6.55 20.93 3.05
CA HIS A 370 -7.52 21.88 2.49
C HIS A 370 -8.33 22.57 3.59
N ALA A 371 -8.57 23.87 3.43
CA ALA A 371 -9.33 24.69 4.38
C ALA A 371 -10.84 24.67 4.11
N MET A 372 -11.24 24.19 2.94
CA MET A 372 -12.63 24.08 2.49
C MET A 372 -12.87 22.75 1.76
N SER A 373 -14.12 22.53 1.32
CA SER A 373 -14.54 21.31 0.65
C SER A 373 -13.69 20.97 -0.57
N LEU A 374 -13.28 19.70 -0.63
CA LEU A 374 -12.72 19.08 -1.83
C LEU A 374 -13.80 18.98 -2.91
N THR A 375 -13.48 19.45 -4.10
CA THR A 375 -14.41 19.51 -5.24
C THR A 375 -14.02 18.53 -6.34
N SER A 376 -12.74 18.17 -6.44
CA SER A 376 -12.25 17.26 -7.46
C SER A 376 -10.96 16.57 -7.04
N ILE A 377 -10.72 15.38 -7.59
CA ILE A 377 -9.56 14.55 -7.30
C ILE A 377 -9.14 13.79 -8.56
N VAL A 378 -7.85 13.66 -8.79
CA VAL A 378 -7.29 12.82 -9.85
C VAL A 378 -6.02 12.13 -9.38
N LEU A 379 -5.90 10.83 -9.69
CA LEU A 379 -4.63 10.12 -9.56
C LEU A 379 -3.85 10.33 -10.85
N ALA A 380 -2.63 10.85 -10.75
CA ALA A 380 -1.75 10.95 -11.90
C ALA A 380 -1.39 9.55 -12.40
N ALA A 381 -1.10 9.43 -13.69
CA ALA A 381 -0.85 8.13 -14.31
C ALA A 381 0.41 7.41 -13.80
N ASP A 382 1.30 8.10 -13.09
CA ASP A 382 2.42 7.49 -12.38
C ASP A 382 1.99 6.59 -11.20
N GLY A 383 0.72 6.67 -10.77
CA GLY A 383 0.17 6.00 -9.58
C GLY A 383 0.73 6.50 -8.25
N LYS A 384 1.67 7.45 -8.29
CA LYS A 384 2.45 7.97 -7.17
C LYS A 384 1.99 9.33 -6.71
N THR A 385 1.33 10.08 -7.58
CA THR A 385 0.92 11.46 -7.31
C THR A 385 -0.60 11.58 -7.34
N LEU A 386 -1.19 11.95 -6.21
CA LEU A 386 -2.60 12.33 -6.11
C LEU A 386 -2.73 13.85 -6.20
N VAL A 387 -3.70 14.36 -6.94
CA VAL A 387 -3.97 15.79 -7.05
C VAL A 387 -5.38 16.09 -6.60
N THR A 388 -5.53 17.06 -5.70
CA THR A 388 -6.82 17.49 -5.16
C THR A 388 -7.07 18.96 -5.47
N GLY A 389 -8.28 19.26 -5.93
CA GLY A 389 -8.81 20.62 -6.10
C GLY A 389 -9.86 20.92 -5.04
N SER A 390 -9.88 22.15 -4.54
CA SER A 390 -10.76 22.57 -3.45
C SER A 390 -11.41 23.93 -3.70
N ALA A 391 -12.53 24.15 -3.00
CA ALA A 391 -13.19 25.44 -2.90
C ALA A 391 -12.33 26.52 -2.23
N ASP A 392 -11.26 26.12 -1.52
CA ASP A 392 -10.25 27.04 -0.96
C ASP A 392 -9.33 27.66 -2.02
N LYS A 393 -9.61 27.40 -3.31
CA LYS A 393 -8.88 27.89 -4.49
C LYS A 393 -7.48 27.31 -4.64
N THR A 394 -7.12 26.30 -3.86
CA THR A 394 -5.81 25.65 -3.92
C THR A 394 -5.87 24.30 -4.61
N LEU A 395 -4.76 23.96 -5.28
CA LEU A 395 -4.47 22.62 -5.76
C LEU A 395 -3.35 22.04 -4.92
N ARG A 396 -3.59 20.86 -4.34
CA ARG A 396 -2.57 20.13 -3.57
C ARG A 396 -2.18 18.87 -4.30
N THR A 397 -0.90 18.53 -4.20
CA THR A 397 -0.35 17.26 -4.66
C THR A 397 0.01 16.43 -3.44
N TRP A 398 -0.12 15.12 -3.54
CA TRP A 398 0.19 14.19 -2.45
C TRP A 398 0.94 12.99 -3.02
N ASN A 399 1.99 12.58 -2.31
CA ASN A 399 2.62 11.30 -2.60
C ASN A 399 1.75 10.17 -2.03
N THR A 400 1.34 9.22 -2.87
CA THR A 400 0.46 8.11 -2.48
C THR A 400 1.14 7.10 -1.56
N ALA A 401 2.48 7.05 -1.52
CA ALA A 401 3.23 6.11 -0.69
C ALA A 401 3.34 6.56 0.77
N ASP A 402 3.55 7.86 1.03
CA ASP A 402 3.77 8.38 2.39
C ASP A 402 2.74 9.42 2.85
N ALA A 403 1.77 9.73 1.99
CA ALA A 403 0.70 10.68 2.23
C ALA A 403 1.21 12.10 2.58
N LYS A 404 2.45 12.45 2.17
CA LYS A 404 2.99 13.79 2.39
C LYS A 404 2.49 14.75 1.30
N PRO A 405 2.12 15.99 1.69
CA PRO A 405 1.81 17.02 0.72
C PRO A 405 3.07 17.39 -0.06
N GLY A 406 2.95 17.43 -1.38
CA GLY A 406 3.90 18.11 -2.25
C GLY A 406 3.72 19.63 -2.18
N PRO A 407 4.48 20.39 -2.99
CA PRO A 407 4.38 21.84 -2.99
C PRO A 407 2.96 22.29 -3.34
N ALA A 408 2.39 23.18 -2.52
CA ALA A 408 1.12 23.83 -2.81
C ALA A 408 1.32 24.68 -4.08
N ARG A 409 0.46 24.44 -5.08
CA ARG A 409 0.49 25.22 -6.33
C ARG A 409 -0.31 26.51 -6.18
N PRO A 410 0.00 27.56 -6.96
CA PRO A 410 -0.57 28.89 -6.77
C PRO A 410 -2.10 28.90 -6.68
N VAL A 411 -2.60 29.76 -5.80
CA VAL A 411 -4.02 30.03 -5.56
C VAL A 411 -4.66 30.45 -6.88
N ALA A 412 -5.68 29.71 -7.31
CA ALA A 412 -6.51 30.10 -8.45
C ALA A 412 -7.32 31.36 -8.10
N ALA A 413 -7.69 32.17 -9.09
CA ALA A 413 -8.51 33.36 -8.85
C ALA A 413 -9.88 33.01 -8.23
N ALA A 414 -10.43 31.85 -8.60
CA ALA A 414 -11.70 31.34 -8.12
C ALA A 414 -11.60 29.88 -7.60
N ALA A 415 -12.68 29.40 -6.99
CA ALA A 415 -12.76 28.05 -6.43
C ALA A 415 -12.54 27.00 -7.53
N ILE A 416 -11.67 26.02 -7.28
CA ILE A 416 -11.45 24.94 -8.24
C ILE A 416 -12.69 24.05 -8.25
N ARG A 417 -13.18 23.71 -9.44
CA ARG A 417 -14.36 22.87 -9.63
C ARG A 417 -14.00 21.50 -10.19
N VAL A 418 -13.00 21.45 -11.08
CA VAL A 418 -12.56 20.21 -11.73
C VAL A 418 -11.05 20.18 -11.87
N VAL A 419 -10.45 19.01 -11.72
CA VAL A 419 -9.07 18.71 -12.05
C VAL A 419 -9.04 17.47 -12.96
N ALA A 420 -8.18 17.48 -13.98
CA ALA A 420 -7.97 16.36 -14.88
C ALA A 420 -6.47 16.19 -15.17
N SER A 421 -6.06 14.97 -15.55
CA SER A 421 -4.68 14.66 -15.91
C SER A 421 -4.64 13.81 -17.18
N SER A 422 -3.55 13.96 -17.94
CA SER A 422 -3.22 13.08 -19.07
C SER A 422 -2.76 11.69 -18.61
N PRO A 423 -2.96 10.64 -19.42
CA PRO A 423 -2.48 9.29 -19.12
C PRO A 423 -0.95 9.11 -19.03
N ASP A 424 -0.15 10.10 -19.41
CA ASP A 424 1.31 10.08 -19.26
C ASP A 424 1.81 11.00 -18.11
N ALA A 425 0.87 11.59 -17.35
CA ALA A 425 1.11 12.54 -16.26
C ALA A 425 1.88 13.82 -16.68
N THR A 426 2.00 14.11 -17.99
CA THR A 426 2.72 15.29 -18.47
C THR A 426 1.87 16.55 -18.41
N LEU A 427 0.55 16.41 -18.51
CA LEU A 427 -0.43 17.48 -18.51
C LEU A 427 -1.41 17.35 -17.33
N LEU A 428 -1.51 18.42 -16.54
CA LEU A 428 -2.53 18.64 -15.52
C LEU A 428 -3.40 19.82 -15.91
N VAL A 429 -4.71 19.69 -15.73
CA VAL A 429 -5.71 20.70 -16.09
C VAL A 429 -6.59 20.98 -14.89
N ARG A 430 -6.90 22.25 -14.64
CA ARG A 430 -7.92 22.65 -13.66
C ARG A 430 -8.91 23.63 -14.27
N GLY A 431 -10.17 23.48 -13.89
CA GLY A 431 -11.25 24.41 -14.22
C GLY A 431 -11.83 25.01 -12.95
N ASP A 432 -12.14 26.31 -12.96
CA ASP A 432 -12.67 27.03 -11.79
C ASP A 432 -14.13 27.49 -11.96
N THR A 433 -14.69 28.06 -10.89
CA THR A 433 -16.07 28.57 -10.88
C THR A 433 -16.29 29.84 -11.69
N ALA A 434 -15.22 30.55 -12.07
CA ALA A 434 -15.30 31.75 -12.91
C ALA A 434 -15.28 31.42 -14.42
N GLY A 435 -15.00 30.16 -14.76
CA GLY A 435 -14.93 29.71 -16.16
C GLY A 435 -13.53 29.70 -16.74
N HIS A 436 -12.51 29.87 -15.90
CA HIS A 436 -11.13 29.75 -16.33
C HIS A 436 -10.70 28.29 -16.40
N LEU A 437 -10.01 27.96 -17.49
CA LEU A 437 -9.28 26.73 -17.67
C LEU A 437 -7.79 27.05 -17.56
N GLU A 438 -7.10 26.29 -16.72
CA GLU A 438 -5.67 26.38 -16.57
C GLU A 438 -5.04 25.01 -16.80
N TRP A 439 -3.92 24.97 -17.52
CA TRP A 439 -3.17 23.74 -17.71
C TRP A 439 -1.67 23.93 -17.46
N ILE A 440 -1.06 22.86 -17.00
CA ILE A 440 0.35 22.79 -16.61
C ILE A 440 0.96 21.58 -17.33
N ALA A 441 1.93 21.84 -18.19
CA ALA A 441 2.76 20.81 -18.81
C ALA A 441 4.05 20.65 -17.99
N GLY A 442 4.18 19.56 -17.23
CA GLY A 442 5.33 19.29 -16.35
C GLY A 442 5.56 20.37 -15.29
N ASN A 443 6.74 21.01 -15.35
CA ASN A 443 7.15 22.12 -14.47
C ASN A 443 7.01 23.51 -15.13
N ALA A 444 6.35 23.60 -16.28
CA ALA A 444 6.13 24.87 -16.95
C ALA A 444 5.24 25.81 -16.13
N LYS A 445 5.36 27.12 -16.38
CA LYS A 445 4.41 28.10 -15.84
C LYS A 445 2.99 27.74 -16.29
N PRO A 446 1.98 27.80 -15.40
CA PRO A 446 0.62 27.53 -15.79
C PRO A 446 0.13 28.51 -16.84
N ARG A 447 -0.67 28.03 -17.78
CA ARG A 447 -1.35 28.86 -18.78
C ARG A 447 -2.82 28.89 -18.46
N THR A 448 -3.42 30.07 -18.46
CA THR A 448 -4.83 30.28 -18.12
C THR A 448 -5.56 30.91 -19.30
N LEU A 449 -6.78 30.44 -19.56
CA LEU A 449 -7.68 31.02 -20.56
C LEU A 449 -9.13 31.04 -20.04
N GLY A 450 -9.94 31.97 -20.54
CA GLY A 450 -11.38 31.97 -20.30
C GLY A 450 -12.05 30.91 -21.16
N ALA A 451 -12.39 29.76 -20.58
CA ALA A 451 -12.96 28.64 -21.33
C ALA A 451 -14.47 28.73 -21.47
N HIS A 452 -15.17 29.14 -20.42
CA HIS A 452 -16.63 29.20 -20.38
C HIS A 452 -17.11 30.50 -19.74
N ILE A 453 -18.35 30.89 -20.04
CA ILE A 453 -19.04 31.94 -19.27
C ILE A 453 -19.61 31.25 -18.01
N GLY A 454 -18.99 31.48 -16.87
CA GLY A 454 -19.29 30.76 -15.62
C GLY A 454 -18.59 29.41 -15.50
N ALA A 455 -18.90 28.67 -14.44
CA ALA A 455 -18.09 27.54 -13.96
C ALA A 455 -17.74 26.49 -15.02
N VAL A 456 -16.49 26.03 -15.02
CA VAL A 456 -16.09 24.82 -15.74
C VAL A 456 -16.51 23.61 -14.90
N ASN A 457 -17.54 22.90 -15.35
CA ASN A 457 -18.15 21.79 -14.60
C ASN A 457 -17.43 20.46 -14.80
N ALA A 458 -16.86 20.24 -15.98
CA ALA A 458 -16.11 19.03 -16.29
C ALA A 458 -14.94 19.33 -17.24
N ALA A 459 -13.89 18.54 -17.13
CA ALA A 459 -12.74 18.57 -18.02
C ALA A 459 -12.20 17.15 -18.21
N ALA A 460 -11.76 16.84 -19.43
CA ALA A 460 -11.08 15.60 -19.77
C ALA A 460 -9.85 15.90 -20.63
N VAL A 461 -8.79 15.13 -20.43
CA VAL A 461 -7.56 15.22 -21.21
C VAL A 461 -7.44 13.96 -22.05
N PHE A 462 -7.17 14.11 -23.34
CA PHE A 462 -7.04 12.98 -24.25
C PHE A 462 -5.70 12.26 -24.04
N PRO A 463 -5.61 10.97 -24.42
CA PRO A 463 -4.35 10.21 -24.37
C PRO A 463 -3.20 10.79 -25.19
N ASP A 464 -3.50 11.68 -26.14
CA ASP A 464 -2.49 12.36 -26.94
C ASP A 464 -1.68 13.42 -26.16
N GLY A 465 -2.08 13.75 -24.92
CA GLY A 465 -1.45 14.77 -24.07
C GLY A 465 -1.58 16.19 -24.62
N LYS A 466 -2.41 16.40 -25.65
CA LYS A 466 -2.51 17.66 -26.42
C LYS A 466 -3.94 18.15 -26.54
N THR A 467 -4.93 17.29 -26.41
CA THR A 467 -6.33 17.67 -26.54
C THR A 467 -7.02 17.70 -25.19
N ILE A 468 -7.68 18.80 -24.88
CA ILE A 468 -8.51 18.96 -23.67
C ILE A 468 -9.95 19.19 -24.12
N ILE A 469 -10.92 18.54 -23.47
CA ILE A 469 -12.34 18.87 -23.63
C ILE A 469 -12.88 19.42 -22.31
N THR A 470 -13.64 20.50 -22.37
CA THR A 470 -14.28 21.14 -21.22
C THR A 470 -15.78 21.30 -21.42
N ALA A 471 -16.56 21.17 -20.34
CA ALA A 471 -17.98 21.49 -20.31
C ALA A 471 -18.24 22.52 -19.21
N GLY A 472 -19.03 23.56 -19.49
CA GLY A 472 -19.25 24.67 -18.57
C GLY A 472 -20.71 25.05 -18.35
N ALA A 473 -20.92 25.94 -17.38
CA ALA A 473 -22.23 26.45 -16.99
C ALA A 473 -22.96 27.22 -18.11
N ASP A 474 -22.21 27.67 -19.12
CA ASP A 474 -22.76 28.27 -20.35
C ASP A 474 -23.46 27.25 -21.28
N GLY A 475 -23.56 25.99 -20.87
CA GLY A 475 -24.21 24.92 -21.63
C GLY A 475 -23.40 24.43 -22.82
N LYS A 476 -22.14 24.85 -22.97
CA LYS A 476 -21.28 24.50 -24.11
C LYS A 476 -20.23 23.47 -23.73
N VAL A 477 -19.82 22.68 -24.72
CA VAL A 477 -18.61 21.85 -24.69
C VAL A 477 -17.59 22.49 -25.63
N ARG A 478 -16.33 22.58 -25.20
CA ARG A 478 -15.23 23.13 -26.00
C ARG A 478 -14.06 22.17 -26.03
N THR A 479 -13.37 22.14 -27.16
CA THR A 479 -12.18 21.34 -27.40
C THR A 479 -10.98 22.26 -27.61
N TRP A 480 -9.89 21.97 -26.92
CA TRP A 480 -8.66 22.77 -26.91
C TRP A 480 -7.52 21.91 -27.43
N ILE A 481 -6.84 22.37 -28.48
CA ILE A 481 -5.67 21.70 -29.06
C ILE A 481 -4.41 22.47 -28.65
N LEU A 482 -3.60 21.88 -27.79
CA LEU A 482 -2.32 22.42 -27.35
C LEU A 482 -1.27 22.24 -28.45
N LYS A 483 -0.83 23.34 -29.07
CA LYS A 483 0.26 23.32 -30.04
C LYS A 483 1.61 23.24 -29.30
N PRO A 484 2.50 22.29 -29.63
CA PRO A 484 3.84 22.27 -29.06
C PRO A 484 4.61 23.51 -29.56
N GLU A 485 5.08 24.35 -28.64
CA GLU A 485 6.05 25.38 -28.97
C GLU A 485 7.41 24.72 -29.21
N PRO A 486 8.19 25.16 -30.22
CA PRO A 486 9.54 24.65 -30.42
C PRO A 486 10.37 24.94 -29.16
N THR A 487 10.82 23.87 -28.48
CA THR A 487 11.58 23.95 -27.23
C THR A 487 13.01 24.46 -27.44
N ALA A 488 13.50 24.41 -28.68
CA ALA A 488 14.75 25.04 -29.09
C ALA A 488 14.83 25.23 -30.61
N ALA A 489 15.51 26.29 -31.05
CA ALA A 489 15.84 26.54 -32.45
C ALA A 489 17.32 26.93 -32.55
N PHE A 490 18.08 26.25 -33.41
CA PHE A 490 19.51 26.50 -33.59
C PHE A 490 19.84 26.60 -35.08
N PRO A 491 20.68 27.56 -35.50
CA PRO A 491 21.08 27.70 -36.89
C PRO A 491 22.01 26.54 -37.29
N ALA A 492 21.48 25.58 -38.06
CA ALA A 492 22.28 24.46 -38.54
C ALA A 492 23.12 24.85 -39.77
N HIS A 493 22.55 25.56 -40.75
CA HIS A 493 23.20 25.96 -42.01
C HIS A 493 22.85 27.41 -42.39
N PRO A 494 23.68 28.11 -43.19
CA PRO A 494 23.39 29.45 -43.70
C PRO A 494 22.35 29.48 -44.84
N GLY A 495 22.00 28.32 -45.41
CA GLY A 495 20.99 28.17 -46.46
C GLY A 495 19.93 27.12 -46.12
N PRO A 496 18.87 26.99 -46.94
CA PRO A 496 17.80 26.01 -46.79
C PRO A 496 18.30 24.62 -46.37
N LEU A 497 17.72 24.11 -45.28
CA LEU A 497 17.93 22.76 -44.81
C LEU A 497 17.02 21.82 -45.60
N THR A 498 17.62 20.86 -46.28
CA THR A 498 16.94 19.97 -47.23
C THR A 498 16.83 18.54 -46.72
N VAL A 499 17.62 18.18 -45.70
CA VAL A 499 17.55 16.84 -45.08
C VAL A 499 17.95 16.86 -43.61
N ILE A 500 17.35 15.94 -42.84
CA ILE A 500 17.73 15.60 -41.47
C ILE A 500 17.73 14.09 -41.27
N ALA A 501 18.72 13.57 -40.56
CA ALA A 501 18.81 12.18 -40.10
C ALA A 501 19.26 12.13 -38.65
N ARG A 502 18.85 11.10 -37.90
CA ARG A 502 19.16 10.94 -36.47
C ARG A 502 19.78 9.58 -36.19
N THR A 503 20.71 9.52 -35.23
CA THR A 503 21.26 8.25 -34.73
C THR A 503 20.22 7.47 -33.92
N VAL A 504 20.39 6.15 -33.81
CA VAL A 504 19.47 5.26 -33.08
C VAL A 504 19.37 5.62 -31.59
N ASP A 505 20.48 6.02 -30.98
CA ASP A 505 20.54 6.49 -29.59
C ASP A 505 19.94 7.90 -29.38
N GLY A 506 19.51 8.57 -30.46
CA GLY A 506 18.93 9.89 -30.43
C GLY A 506 19.90 11.03 -30.13
N LYS A 507 21.20 10.76 -29.92
CA LYS A 507 22.16 11.77 -29.43
C LYS A 507 22.74 12.68 -30.51
N ARG A 508 22.74 12.25 -31.77
CA ARG A 508 23.32 13.00 -32.89
C ARG A 508 22.34 13.17 -34.05
N LEU A 509 22.45 14.32 -34.70
CA LEU A 509 21.75 14.67 -35.94
C LEU A 509 22.76 14.83 -37.08
N ALA A 510 22.37 14.46 -38.29
CA ALA A 510 23.03 14.86 -39.54
C ALA A 510 22.06 15.74 -40.32
N THR A 511 22.49 16.95 -40.65
CA THR A 511 21.72 17.88 -41.47
C THR A 511 22.42 18.13 -42.78
N GLY A 512 21.67 18.23 -43.87
CA GLY A 512 22.19 18.61 -45.18
C GLY A 512 21.45 19.81 -45.73
N SER A 513 22.15 20.61 -46.53
CA SER A 513 21.64 21.88 -47.05
C SER A 513 22.00 22.08 -48.52
N ASN A 514 21.39 23.10 -49.12
CA ASN A 514 21.78 23.62 -50.43
C ASN A 514 23.19 24.24 -50.47
N ASP A 515 23.82 24.47 -49.30
CA ASP A 515 25.24 24.81 -49.20
C ASP A 515 26.19 23.65 -49.59
N GLY A 516 25.63 22.48 -49.91
CA GLY A 516 26.32 21.27 -50.32
C GLY A 516 27.07 20.56 -49.18
N ARG A 517 26.91 21.02 -47.93
CA ARG A 517 27.57 20.43 -46.76
C ARG A 517 26.61 19.56 -45.96
N VAL A 518 27.20 18.61 -45.26
CA VAL A 518 26.54 17.84 -44.20
C VAL A 518 27.13 18.27 -42.87
N ARG A 519 26.31 18.61 -41.89
CA ARG A 519 26.75 18.94 -40.52
C ARG A 519 26.25 17.89 -39.54
N LEU A 520 27.11 17.50 -38.62
CA LEU A 520 26.77 16.64 -37.49
C LEU A 520 26.54 17.53 -36.27
N LEU A 521 25.41 17.36 -35.60
CA LEU A 521 25.02 18.16 -34.45
C LEU A 521 24.69 17.28 -33.25
N ALA A 522 24.92 17.80 -32.04
CA ALA A 522 24.34 17.23 -30.84
C ALA A 522 22.83 17.49 -30.84
N SER A 523 22.02 16.44 -30.62
CA SER A 523 20.56 16.59 -30.56
C SER A 523 20.12 17.49 -29.39
N ALA A 524 20.88 17.48 -28.30
CA ALA A 524 20.70 18.41 -27.19
C ALA A 524 21.50 19.70 -27.48
N GLY A 525 20.81 20.84 -27.55
CA GLY A 525 21.45 22.16 -27.69
C GLY A 525 21.94 22.53 -29.09
N GLY A 526 21.86 21.63 -30.08
CA GLY A 526 22.17 21.95 -31.47
C GLY A 526 23.62 22.35 -31.74
N GLN A 527 24.54 21.99 -30.85
CA GLN A 527 25.97 22.25 -31.05
C GLN A 527 26.45 21.53 -32.31
N VAL A 528 27.08 22.25 -33.24
CA VAL A 528 27.72 21.66 -34.41
C VAL A 528 28.96 20.89 -33.94
N LEU A 529 28.85 19.56 -33.91
CA LEU A 529 29.95 18.65 -33.59
C LEU A 529 30.97 18.61 -34.72
N ARG A 530 30.48 18.65 -35.97
CA ARG A 530 31.35 18.60 -37.15
C ARG A 530 30.68 19.16 -38.40
N THR A 531 31.47 19.79 -39.26
CA THR A 531 31.07 20.09 -40.65
C THR A 531 31.85 19.18 -41.58
N LEU A 532 31.15 18.34 -42.34
CA LEU A 532 31.75 17.37 -43.25
C LEU A 532 32.01 18.01 -44.62
N ALA A 533 33.08 17.57 -45.28
CA ALA A 533 33.47 18.08 -46.60
C ALA A 533 32.35 17.86 -47.62
N GLY A 534 31.87 18.95 -48.22
CA GLY A 534 30.64 18.98 -49.01
C GLY A 534 30.70 18.27 -50.37
N LEU A 535 29.53 17.85 -50.85
CA LEU A 535 29.31 17.41 -52.23
C LEU A 535 29.03 18.65 -53.11
N PRO A 536 29.44 18.68 -54.40
CA PRO A 536 29.11 19.79 -55.29
C PRO A 536 27.59 19.81 -55.54
N GLY A 537 26.87 20.78 -54.96
CA GLY A 537 25.42 20.92 -55.11
C GLY A 537 24.60 20.46 -53.89
N THR A 538 23.30 20.72 -53.93
CA THR A 538 22.36 20.53 -52.81
C THR A 538 22.34 19.09 -52.30
N ILE A 539 22.46 18.91 -50.98
CA ILE A 539 22.25 17.61 -50.34
C ILE A 539 20.76 17.28 -50.38
N THR A 540 20.38 16.12 -50.89
CA THR A 540 18.98 15.73 -51.10
C THR A 540 18.56 14.54 -50.24
N SER A 541 19.52 13.79 -49.69
CA SER A 541 19.26 12.67 -48.80
C SER A 541 20.45 12.39 -47.89
N ALA A 542 20.21 11.85 -46.70
CA ALA A 542 21.25 11.48 -45.74
C ALA A 542 20.76 10.37 -44.80
N ALA A 543 21.68 9.50 -44.36
CA ALA A 543 21.40 8.43 -43.40
C ALA A 543 22.64 8.07 -42.56
N PHE A 544 22.42 7.61 -41.33
CA PHE A 544 23.46 7.03 -40.49
C PHE A 544 23.53 5.51 -40.68
N ALA A 545 24.72 4.94 -40.51
CA ALA A 545 24.84 3.52 -40.18
C ALA A 545 24.22 3.24 -38.80
N ARG A 546 23.73 2.03 -38.57
CA ARG A 546 23.08 1.65 -37.30
C ARG A 546 23.98 1.81 -36.07
N ASN A 547 25.28 1.53 -36.24
CA ASN A 547 26.31 1.74 -35.22
C ASN A 547 26.79 3.21 -35.11
N ALA A 548 26.21 4.10 -35.91
CA ALA A 548 26.53 5.52 -36.00
C ALA A 548 28.01 5.85 -36.27
N THR A 549 28.80 4.90 -36.82
CA THR A 549 30.20 5.13 -37.20
C THR A 549 30.33 5.77 -38.58
N LEU A 550 29.32 5.62 -39.43
CA LEU A 550 29.27 6.20 -40.77
C LEU A 550 28.02 7.05 -40.95
N VAL A 551 28.15 8.08 -41.77
CA VAL A 551 27.04 8.86 -42.34
C VAL A 551 27.20 8.89 -43.85
N VAL A 552 26.11 8.70 -44.57
CA VAL A 552 26.04 8.77 -46.03
C VAL A 552 25.14 9.93 -46.43
N ALA A 553 25.47 10.63 -47.50
CA ALA A 553 24.60 11.64 -48.09
C ALA A 553 24.68 11.63 -49.61
N GLY A 554 23.54 11.89 -50.25
CA GLY A 554 23.40 12.06 -51.70
C GLY A 554 23.08 13.51 -52.06
N ASN A 555 23.49 13.94 -53.26
CA ASN A 555 23.22 15.28 -53.77
C ASN A 555 22.33 15.29 -55.02
N ASN A 556 21.94 16.48 -55.44
CA ASN A 556 21.16 16.72 -56.65
C ASN A 556 21.90 16.42 -57.98
N GLN A 557 23.21 16.15 -57.94
CA GLN A 557 24.02 15.76 -59.09
C GLN A 557 24.23 14.24 -59.20
N GLY A 558 23.47 13.44 -58.44
CA GLY A 558 23.55 11.98 -58.51
C GLY A 558 24.77 11.38 -57.81
N LYS A 559 25.47 12.16 -56.99
CA LYS A 559 26.66 11.75 -56.26
C LYS A 559 26.33 11.39 -54.82
N VAL A 560 26.96 10.34 -54.31
CA VAL A 560 26.91 9.95 -52.91
C VAL A 560 28.31 9.98 -52.32
N ARG A 561 28.43 10.46 -51.08
CA ARG A 561 29.65 10.36 -50.29
C ARG A 561 29.33 9.80 -48.91
N ILE A 562 30.31 9.07 -48.35
CA ILE A 562 30.25 8.46 -47.02
C ILE A 562 31.39 9.03 -46.19
N TRP A 563 31.10 9.39 -44.94
CA TRP A 563 32.07 9.90 -43.98
C TRP A 563 32.09 9.05 -42.71
N ASN A 564 33.26 8.96 -42.09
CA ASN A 564 33.40 8.51 -40.72
C ASN A 564 32.90 9.62 -39.78
N THR A 565 32.00 9.27 -38.86
CA THR A 565 31.36 10.26 -37.98
C THR A 565 32.28 10.76 -36.85
N ALA A 566 33.34 10.02 -36.52
CA ALA A 566 34.27 10.37 -35.44
C ALA A 566 35.23 11.50 -35.87
N ASP A 567 35.88 11.35 -37.01
CA ASP A 567 36.91 12.27 -37.51
C ASP A 567 36.44 13.14 -38.71
N GLY A 568 35.32 12.77 -39.35
CA GLY A 568 34.78 13.43 -40.54
C GLY A 568 35.51 13.12 -41.84
N THR A 569 36.41 12.14 -41.83
CA THR A 569 37.14 11.74 -43.03
C THR A 569 36.19 11.12 -44.05
N ALA A 570 36.38 11.46 -45.32
CA ALA A 570 35.61 10.87 -46.40
C ALA A 570 36.12 9.44 -46.67
N VAL A 571 35.25 8.45 -46.48
CA VAL A 571 35.57 7.02 -46.59
C VAL A 571 35.34 6.52 -48.02
N GLY A 572 34.43 7.13 -48.76
CA GLY A 572 34.23 6.83 -50.17
C GLY A 572 33.23 7.75 -50.85
N GLU A 573 33.32 7.82 -52.17
CA GLU A 573 32.50 8.69 -53.00
C GLU A 573 32.29 8.11 -54.39
N LEU A 574 31.06 8.20 -54.89
CA LEU A 574 30.71 7.65 -56.20
C LEU A 574 29.56 8.45 -56.84
N VAL A 575 29.62 8.61 -58.16
CA VAL A 575 28.46 9.04 -58.94
C VAL A 575 27.58 7.82 -59.15
N VAL A 576 26.44 7.79 -58.47
CA VAL A 576 25.55 6.62 -58.39
C VAL A 576 24.35 6.74 -59.32
N HIS A 577 23.91 7.95 -59.68
CA HIS A 577 22.76 8.20 -60.55
C HIS A 577 23.09 9.30 -61.57
N THR A 578 22.39 9.30 -62.72
CA THR A 578 22.51 10.38 -63.73
C THR A 578 21.65 11.60 -63.41
N GLY A 579 20.77 11.49 -62.40
CA GLY A 579 19.96 12.57 -61.83
C GLY A 579 20.05 12.61 -60.31
N ALA A 580 19.30 13.53 -59.67
CA ALA A 580 19.33 13.76 -58.23
C ALA A 580 19.11 12.48 -57.41
N VAL A 581 19.91 12.28 -56.35
CA VAL A 581 19.72 11.16 -55.41
C VAL A 581 18.52 11.46 -54.52
N SER A 582 17.40 10.78 -54.72
CA SER A 582 16.16 10.98 -53.96
C SER A 582 16.17 10.29 -52.60
N GLY A 583 17.03 9.30 -52.40
CA GLY A 583 17.10 8.54 -51.15
C GLY A 583 18.41 7.76 -51.00
N VAL A 584 18.86 7.62 -49.76
CA VAL A 584 19.99 6.77 -49.36
C VAL A 584 19.64 5.98 -48.11
N ALA A 585 20.04 4.72 -48.05
CA ALA A 585 19.87 3.89 -46.86
C ALA A 585 21.06 2.92 -46.70
N LEU A 586 21.62 2.84 -45.50
CA LEU A 586 22.64 1.86 -45.16
C LEU A 586 21.97 0.62 -44.59
N HIS A 587 22.30 -0.54 -45.13
CA HIS A 587 21.79 -1.81 -44.62
C HIS A 587 22.37 -2.08 -43.21
N PRO A 588 21.62 -2.69 -42.28
CA PRO A 588 22.07 -2.96 -40.90
C PRO A 588 23.37 -3.77 -40.79
N ASP A 589 23.73 -4.56 -41.81
CA ASP A 589 25.00 -5.31 -41.87
C ASP A 589 26.24 -4.41 -42.07
N GLY A 590 26.06 -3.12 -42.38
CA GLY A 590 27.14 -2.16 -42.64
C GLY A 590 27.92 -2.42 -43.94
N LYS A 591 27.49 -3.38 -44.76
CA LYS A 591 28.19 -3.82 -45.98
C LYS A 591 27.50 -3.36 -47.25
N ARG A 592 26.26 -2.86 -47.16
CA ARG A 592 25.47 -2.46 -48.33
C ARG A 592 24.87 -1.07 -48.18
N LEU A 593 24.85 -0.34 -49.29
CA LEU A 593 24.19 0.95 -49.44
C LEU A 593 23.12 0.82 -50.54
N VAL A 594 21.92 1.32 -50.28
CA VAL A 594 20.85 1.45 -51.28
C VAL A 594 20.70 2.93 -51.63
N THR A 595 20.63 3.24 -52.92
CA THR A 595 20.41 4.59 -53.44
C THR A 595 19.24 4.59 -54.41
N THR A 596 18.42 5.65 -54.37
CA THR A 596 17.37 5.90 -55.36
C THR A 596 17.62 7.23 -56.04
N GLY A 597 17.29 7.35 -57.33
CA GLY A 597 17.58 8.53 -58.13
C GLY A 597 16.42 8.98 -59.01
N ALA A 598 16.46 10.25 -59.42
CA ALA A 598 15.56 10.82 -60.42
C ALA A 598 15.73 10.20 -61.82
N ASP A 599 16.76 9.39 -62.02
CA ASP A 599 16.96 8.54 -63.20
C ASP A 599 16.03 7.31 -63.22
N GLY A 600 15.09 7.21 -62.28
CA GLY A 600 14.10 6.13 -62.18
C GLY A 600 14.65 4.83 -61.60
N ASN A 601 15.91 4.81 -61.16
CA ASN A 601 16.57 3.58 -60.73
C ASN A 601 16.72 3.51 -59.21
N CYS A 602 16.66 2.28 -58.69
CA CYS A 602 17.16 1.91 -57.37
C CYS A 602 18.42 1.07 -57.54
N LYS A 603 19.50 1.41 -56.84
CA LYS A 603 20.80 0.75 -56.97
C LYS A 603 21.30 0.28 -55.61
N VAL A 604 21.79 -0.95 -55.55
CA VAL A 604 22.42 -1.54 -54.36
C VAL A 604 23.92 -1.64 -54.59
N TRP A 605 24.69 -1.10 -53.64
CA TRP A 605 26.14 -0.98 -53.68
C TRP A 605 26.77 -1.76 -52.53
N ALA A 606 27.87 -2.45 -52.81
CA ALA A 606 28.73 -3.02 -51.77
C ALA A 606 29.66 -1.94 -51.20
N LEU A 607 29.89 -1.98 -49.89
CA LEU A 607 30.81 -1.09 -49.17
C LEU A 607 32.15 -1.77 -48.88
N PRO A 608 33.26 -1.01 -48.77
CA PRO A 608 33.35 0.45 -48.90
C PRO A 608 33.28 0.93 -50.37
N LEU A 609 32.75 2.13 -50.57
CA LEU A 609 32.83 2.81 -51.87
C LEU A 609 34.29 3.16 -52.21
N PRO A 610 34.64 3.37 -53.50
CA PRO A 610 35.98 3.84 -53.89
C PRO A 610 36.36 5.13 -53.17
N LYS A 611 37.66 5.30 -52.83
CA LYS A 611 38.10 6.48 -52.09
C LYS A 611 38.02 7.73 -52.99
N PRO A 612 37.80 8.92 -52.41
CA PRO A 612 37.77 10.16 -53.18
C PRO A 612 39.07 10.35 -53.98
N GLY A 613 38.97 10.44 -55.31
CA GLY A 613 40.11 10.63 -56.22
C GLY A 613 40.55 9.41 -57.03
N ASP A 614 40.08 8.20 -56.69
CA ASP A 614 40.43 6.97 -57.44
C ASP A 614 39.88 6.98 -58.89
N ALA A 615 38.78 7.69 -59.14
CA ALA A 615 38.18 7.83 -60.48
C ALA A 615 39.08 8.59 -61.48
N LYS A 616 39.98 9.48 -61.02
CA LYS A 616 40.88 10.23 -61.91
C LYS A 616 42.12 9.45 -62.35
N LYS A 617 42.43 8.30 -61.73
CA LYS A 617 43.57 7.45 -62.12
C LYS A 617 43.21 6.38 -63.15
N ALA A 618 41.92 6.08 -63.35
CA ALA A 618 41.47 5.12 -64.36
C ALA A 618 41.66 5.67 -65.79
N ASP A 619 41.31 6.94 -66.04
CA ASP A 619 41.38 7.52 -67.40
C ASP A 619 42.80 7.85 -67.91
N LYS A 620 43.81 7.92 -67.04
CA LYS A 620 45.21 8.19 -67.46
C LYS A 620 46.08 6.94 -67.65
N LYS A 621 45.62 5.76 -67.23
CA LYS A 621 46.42 4.52 -67.30
C LYS A 621 46.10 3.61 -68.48
N ASP A 622 45.11 3.96 -69.30
CA ASP A 622 44.72 3.18 -70.49
C ASP A 622 45.64 3.35 -71.72
N LYS A 623 46.82 3.97 -71.58
CA LYS A 623 47.81 4.06 -72.67
C LYS A 623 49.10 3.26 -72.50
N LYS A 624 49.33 2.56 -71.39
CA LYS A 624 50.43 1.58 -71.28
C LYS A 624 50.19 0.63 -70.11
N ASP A 625 50.29 -0.67 -70.41
CA ASP A 625 50.27 -1.82 -69.49
C ASP A 625 48.91 -2.44 -69.10
N LYS A 626 48.50 -3.38 -69.95
CA LYS A 626 47.58 -4.47 -69.59
C LYS A 626 48.24 -5.36 -68.53
N LYS A 627 47.92 -5.17 -67.23
CA LYS A 627 47.83 -6.28 -66.25
C LYS A 627 47.15 -5.86 -64.94
N LYS A 628 46.08 -6.58 -64.60
CA LYS A 628 45.36 -6.68 -63.31
C LYS A 628 44.86 -5.37 -62.69
N THR A 629 43.79 -4.81 -63.25
CA THR A 629 42.92 -3.86 -62.53
C THR A 629 41.76 -4.61 -61.88
N ALA A 630 41.47 -4.28 -60.61
CA ALA A 630 40.37 -4.85 -59.84
C ALA A 630 39.04 -4.68 -60.58
N LYS A 631 38.19 -5.73 -60.58
CA LYS A 631 36.85 -5.68 -61.19
C LYS A 631 36.09 -4.43 -60.67
N PRO A 632 35.49 -3.61 -61.55
CA PRO A 632 34.69 -2.47 -61.10
C PRO A 632 33.51 -2.95 -60.26
N ILE A 633 33.25 -2.28 -59.13
CA ILE A 633 32.07 -2.54 -58.29
C ILE A 633 30.83 -2.19 -59.12
N LYS A 634 30.18 -3.19 -59.70
CA LYS A 634 28.93 -3.01 -60.45
C LYS A 634 27.75 -3.04 -59.45
N PRO A 635 26.87 -2.03 -59.46
CA PRO A 635 25.66 -2.07 -58.64
C PRO A 635 24.71 -3.14 -59.15
N LEU A 636 23.92 -3.72 -58.25
CA LEU A 636 22.68 -4.37 -58.66
C LEU A 636 21.66 -3.27 -58.94
N VAL A 637 21.22 -3.15 -60.19
CA VAL A 637 20.25 -2.14 -60.64
C VAL A 637 18.88 -2.77 -60.69
N MET A 638 17.93 -2.17 -59.97
CA MET A 638 16.51 -2.51 -60.03
C MET A 638 15.81 -1.38 -60.79
N VAL A 639 15.26 -1.70 -61.97
CA VAL A 639 14.55 -0.77 -62.84
C VAL A 639 13.05 -0.96 -62.64
N ALA A 640 12.33 0.08 -62.27
CA ALA A 640 10.86 0.04 -62.27
C ALA A 640 10.34 0.30 -63.69
N SER A 641 9.84 -0.72 -64.38
CA SER A 641 9.14 -0.55 -65.66
C SER A 641 7.66 -0.22 -65.41
N HIS A 642 7.20 0.94 -65.85
CA HIS A 642 5.77 1.28 -65.93
C HIS A 642 5.24 0.94 -67.34
N PRO A 643 4.22 0.08 -67.50
CA PRO A 643 3.40 0.07 -68.71
C PRO A 643 2.35 1.20 -68.61
N ALA A 644 2.30 2.04 -69.64
CA ALA A 644 1.31 3.10 -69.77
C ALA A 644 -0.06 2.51 -70.13
N VAL A 645 -1.09 2.77 -69.32
CA VAL A 645 -2.49 2.86 -69.80
C VAL A 645 -3.24 3.89 -68.95
N SER A 646 -3.71 4.93 -69.62
CA SER A 646 -4.75 5.84 -69.16
C SER A 646 -6.08 5.11 -68.96
N ARG A 647 -6.63 5.14 -67.74
CA ARG A 647 -8.08 5.12 -67.56
C ARG A 647 -8.48 6.14 -66.50
N GLN A 648 -9.21 7.12 -66.99
CA GLN A 648 -9.88 8.18 -66.26
C GLN A 648 -11.27 7.66 -65.85
N TRP A 649 -11.82 8.26 -64.77
CA TRP A 649 -13.23 8.34 -64.32
C TRP A 649 -13.60 7.61 -63.01
N PRO A 650 -14.56 8.12 -62.21
CA PRO A 650 -14.97 9.52 -62.04
C PRO A 650 -15.12 9.96 -60.57
N SER A 651 -15.00 11.27 -60.35
CA SER A 651 -15.62 11.99 -59.23
C SER A 651 -17.12 12.12 -59.46
N GLN A 652 -17.98 11.82 -58.47
CA GLN A 652 -19.26 12.53 -58.26
C GLN A 652 -19.94 12.18 -56.90
N PRO A 653 -21.03 12.86 -56.45
CA PRO A 653 -21.04 13.68 -55.23
C PRO A 653 -22.12 13.28 -54.20
N THR A 654 -22.26 14.11 -53.15
CA THR A 654 -23.39 14.31 -52.21
C THR A 654 -24.69 13.50 -52.40
N ALA A 655 -25.22 12.91 -51.33
CA ALA A 655 -26.64 12.97 -50.98
C ALA A 655 -26.92 12.59 -49.51
N THR A 656 -27.93 13.26 -48.97
CA THR A 656 -28.55 13.24 -47.64
C THR A 656 -29.40 12.01 -47.30
N ARG A 657 -29.56 11.79 -45.98
CA ARG A 657 -30.70 11.23 -45.21
C ARG A 657 -31.23 9.81 -45.54
N SER A 658 -31.21 8.98 -44.48
CA SER A 658 -32.43 8.57 -43.77
C SER A 658 -32.20 8.73 -42.27
#